data_AF-A0A7C5LPH5-F1
#
_entry.id   AF-A0A7C5LPH5-F1
#
_cell.length_a   1.000
_cell.length_b   1.000
_cell.length_c   1.000
_cell.angle_alpha   90.00
_cell.angle_beta   90.00
_cell.angle_gamma   90.00
#
_symmetry.space_group_name_H-M   'P 1'
#
loop_
_entity.id
_entity.type
_entity.pdbx_description
1 polymer ?
#
loop_
_entity_poly.entity_id
_entity_poly.type
_entity_poly.pdbx_seq_one_letter_code
_entity_poly.pdbx_strand_id
1 'polypeptide(L)'
;MNSTASTEGQRTLDGTARTFLAESLMVPAGLITMVILTRRLGTDGYGLFTLAAAAVAWVEWTIATLFARATYKCVAETTDWQPVGTIVLRLHLAVGVIGAVLVIAMAGPLATLWGEPTLAAYLRWLALDIPLFSLAAAHRNILVGTGAFRPRAWLGAARWTARAALVAAFVGLSGSIYGAIVACIGASALELAVARRFIRPSLLGRSGFPVRRLWETALPLFLCAASLRLFEKLDLFMLKWLGASAAQAGLYGAAQNLTLVVGIFAGSFTPLLLSTLTRLLRDSHPKHARLMGRDAMRLVLLLLPLAGLCAGAAGEVVRLIAGAKFAGAGPLLTVLIFEAVAGALMSVANGILTAAGRARWTFAVTGPMVPLAALAHWWIIPRYGPLGAACVTTAVTVLGALAALVAVWRLWRVAPPVASVLRAAVLCAVAFGFAVAWPTPGVLVVVKLAVGSLLVLLGYLILGEFSRREIMLAWSLVPGMKPGAVDEKRYWEQVGAEWQQSQTDRLWRAHSDAVNRAWLEAWWPQRKVERVLKTDMFDETVGEGVFEVLKSRARFAVGMDIALATKPQVAADVRQPPFAKGVFDLIVSNSTLDHFQTEEELVASLRELRRSLRPGGELLLTLDNAANPIVAIRNILPFALLRRLGLTPYQVGVTCGPWKLRRLLRETGFEVAEMSALLHCPRLFAVKRARAVEQSGDATRREAFLKGLMKWERLARWPTRWWTGYFVAIRAVRSHAPQ
;
A
#
# COMPACT_ATOMS: atom_id res chain seq x y z
N MET A 1 36.16 9.00 4.60
CA MET A 1 35.30 8.30 5.61
C MET A 1 33.84 8.11 5.15
N ASN A 2 33.52 8.01 3.84
CA ASN A 2 32.12 7.98 3.35
C ASN A 2 31.68 6.68 2.65
N SER A 3 32.46 5.58 2.65
CA SER A 3 32.08 4.33 1.96
C SER A 3 31.49 3.22 2.87
N THR A 4 31.63 3.34 4.19
CA THR A 4 31.13 2.34 5.15
C THR A 4 29.67 2.56 5.56
N ALA A 5 29.20 3.81 5.60
CA ALA A 5 27.81 4.13 5.97
C ALA A 5 26.77 3.68 4.91
N SER A 6 27.14 3.65 3.63
CA SER A 6 26.25 3.20 2.55
C SER A 6 26.04 1.68 2.52
N THR A 7 27.03 0.91 2.96
CA THR A 7 26.99 -0.56 3.00
C THR A 7 26.23 -1.10 4.21
N GLU A 8 26.28 -0.43 5.37
CA GLU A 8 25.44 -0.79 6.52
C GLU A 8 23.95 -0.55 6.27
N GLY A 9 23.58 0.63 5.74
CA GLY A 9 22.18 0.95 5.45
C GLY A 9 21.53 -0.02 4.45
N GLN A 10 22.27 -0.44 3.42
CA GLN A 10 21.81 -1.46 2.46
C GLN A 10 21.68 -2.85 3.09
N ARG A 11 22.60 -3.25 3.97
CA ARG A 11 22.52 -4.54 4.70
C ARG A 11 21.33 -4.59 5.66
N THR A 12 21.02 -3.50 6.36
CA THR A 12 19.88 -3.42 7.28
C THR A 12 18.53 -3.47 6.53
N LEU A 13 18.43 -2.80 5.37
CA LEU A 13 17.22 -2.84 4.54
C LEU A 13 16.99 -4.24 3.92
N ASP A 14 18.04 -4.88 3.37
CA ASP A 14 17.98 -6.26 2.87
C ASP A 14 17.62 -7.26 4.00
N GLY A 15 18.20 -7.10 5.19
CA GLY A 15 17.90 -7.93 6.36
C GLY A 15 16.45 -7.78 6.85
N THR A 16 15.92 -6.56 6.86
CA THR A 16 14.54 -6.27 7.27
C THR A 16 13.53 -6.86 6.28
N ALA A 17 13.76 -6.66 4.97
CA ALA A 17 12.91 -7.21 3.91
C ALA A 17 12.86 -8.75 3.95
N ARG A 18 14.00 -9.41 4.19
CA ARG A 18 14.06 -10.88 4.32
C ARG A 18 13.37 -11.39 5.57
N THR A 19 13.52 -10.67 6.69
CA THR A 19 12.80 -11.02 7.93
C THR A 19 11.29 -10.91 7.70
N PHE A 20 10.84 -9.86 7.02
CA PHE A 20 9.43 -9.71 6.65
C PHE A 20 8.95 -10.83 5.73
N LEU A 21 9.70 -11.20 4.68
CA LEU A 21 9.33 -12.30 3.78
C LEU A 21 9.27 -13.64 4.52
N ALA A 22 10.22 -13.91 5.42
CA ALA A 22 10.24 -15.13 6.21
C ALA A 22 9.09 -15.20 7.22
N GLU A 23 8.76 -14.09 7.87
CA GLU A 23 7.58 -14.03 8.76
C GLU A 23 6.27 -14.07 7.94
N SER A 24 6.28 -13.67 6.67
CA SER A 24 5.11 -13.82 5.78
C SER A 24 4.76 -15.28 5.50
N LEU A 25 5.71 -16.23 5.60
CA LEU A 25 5.43 -17.68 5.54
C LEU A 25 4.54 -18.18 6.68
N MET A 26 4.43 -17.42 7.77
CA MET A 26 3.49 -17.70 8.86
C MET A 26 2.05 -17.81 8.34
N VAL A 27 1.66 -17.01 7.35
CA VAL A 27 0.29 -16.99 6.81
C VAL A 27 -0.08 -18.31 6.14
N PRO A 28 0.60 -18.73 5.04
CA PRO A 28 0.24 -19.97 4.38
C PRO A 28 0.43 -21.18 5.31
N ALA A 29 1.51 -21.24 6.09
CA ALA A 29 1.75 -22.34 7.03
C ALA A 29 0.68 -22.41 8.13
N GLY A 30 0.28 -21.26 8.67
CA GLY A 30 -0.77 -21.14 9.68
C GLY A 30 -2.15 -21.51 9.13
N LEU A 31 -2.49 -21.09 7.92
CA LEU A 31 -3.74 -21.48 7.24
C LEU A 31 -3.77 -22.98 6.97
N ILE A 32 -2.70 -23.57 6.46
CA ILE A 32 -2.61 -25.03 6.26
C ILE A 32 -2.80 -25.77 7.58
N THR A 33 -2.10 -25.32 8.64
CA THR A 33 -2.22 -25.88 9.98
C THR A 33 -3.67 -25.80 10.48
N MET A 34 -4.32 -24.64 10.31
CA MET A 34 -5.72 -24.43 10.70
C MET A 34 -6.66 -25.36 9.93
N VAL A 35 -6.51 -25.48 8.61
CA VAL A 35 -7.32 -26.37 7.76
C VAL A 35 -7.21 -27.82 8.25
N ILE A 36 -6.00 -28.30 8.54
CA ILE A 36 -5.78 -29.68 9.00
C ILE A 36 -6.40 -29.90 10.38
N LEU A 37 -6.13 -29.01 11.33
CA LEU A 37 -6.62 -29.13 12.71
C LEU A 37 -8.16 -29.08 12.77
N THR A 38 -8.78 -28.12 12.09
CA THR A 38 -10.25 -27.98 12.09
C THR A 38 -10.93 -29.18 11.43
N ARG A 39 -10.44 -29.63 10.26
CA ARG A 39 -11.05 -30.75 9.53
C ARG A 39 -10.84 -32.11 10.20
N ARG A 40 -9.74 -32.31 10.93
CA ARG A 40 -9.44 -33.59 11.60
C ARG A 40 -9.95 -33.67 13.03
N LEU A 41 -9.89 -32.59 13.80
CA LEU A 41 -10.26 -32.60 15.22
C LEU A 41 -11.74 -32.26 15.47
N GLY A 42 -12.43 -31.68 14.49
CA GLY A 42 -13.79 -31.16 14.69
C GLY A 42 -13.82 -29.96 15.64
N THR A 43 -15.02 -29.46 15.98
CA THR A 43 -15.19 -28.25 16.79
C THR A 43 -14.72 -28.43 18.23
N ASP A 44 -15.03 -29.55 18.87
CA ASP A 44 -14.64 -29.79 20.27
C ASP A 44 -13.13 -29.97 20.42
N GLY A 45 -12.54 -30.87 19.62
CA GLY A 45 -11.11 -31.15 19.71
C GLY A 45 -10.25 -29.94 19.31
N TYR A 46 -10.69 -29.20 18.29
CA TYR A 46 -10.07 -27.92 17.96
C TYR A 46 -10.24 -26.88 19.08
N GLY A 47 -11.39 -26.83 19.76
CA GLY A 47 -11.62 -25.94 20.89
C GLY A 47 -10.70 -26.22 22.07
N LEU A 48 -10.58 -27.49 22.48
CA LEU A 48 -9.67 -27.91 23.56
C LEU A 48 -8.20 -27.63 23.21
N PHE A 49 -7.79 -27.95 21.97
CA PHE A 49 -6.45 -27.61 21.50
C PHE A 49 -6.23 -26.09 21.49
N THR A 50 -7.17 -25.31 20.97
CA THR A 50 -7.05 -23.84 20.91
C THR A 50 -6.94 -23.23 22.30
N LEU A 51 -7.71 -23.73 23.27
CA LEU A 51 -7.66 -23.27 24.66
C LEU A 51 -6.32 -23.61 25.33
N ALA A 52 -5.85 -24.86 25.20
CA ALA A 52 -4.55 -25.28 25.72
C ALA A 52 -3.39 -24.48 25.09
N ALA A 53 -3.41 -24.34 23.76
CA ALA A 53 -2.41 -23.60 23.02
C ALA A 53 -2.43 -22.10 23.35
N ALA A 54 -3.61 -21.49 23.55
CA ALA A 54 -3.71 -20.10 23.96
C ALA A 54 -3.12 -19.87 25.36
N ALA A 55 -3.40 -20.75 26.33
CA ALA A 55 -2.86 -20.68 27.68
C ALA A 55 -1.34 -20.81 27.71
N VAL A 56 -0.80 -21.81 27.00
CA VAL A 56 0.65 -22.04 26.91
C VAL A 56 1.35 -20.92 26.14
N ALA A 57 0.83 -20.55 24.97
CA ALA A 57 1.41 -19.47 24.16
C ALA A 57 1.42 -18.14 24.91
N TRP A 58 0.42 -17.86 25.75
CA TRP A 58 0.41 -16.66 26.58
C TRP A 58 1.64 -16.61 27.52
N VAL A 59 2.00 -17.72 28.16
CA VAL A 59 3.21 -17.82 28.99
C VAL A 59 4.47 -17.67 28.13
N GLU A 60 4.57 -18.41 27.03
CA GLU A 60 5.70 -18.39 26.10
C GLU A 60 6.03 -16.98 25.59
N TRP A 61 5.03 -16.27 25.08
CA TRP A 61 5.20 -14.93 24.53
C TRP A 61 5.46 -13.89 25.62
N THR A 62 4.90 -14.07 26.82
CA THR A 62 5.21 -13.21 27.97
C THR A 62 6.69 -13.32 28.35
N ILE A 63 7.23 -14.55 28.42
CA ILE A 63 8.66 -14.78 28.70
C ILE A 63 9.54 -14.22 27.58
N ALA A 64 9.18 -14.50 26.32
CA ALA A 64 9.96 -14.03 25.17
C ALA A 64 10.02 -12.49 25.08
N THR A 65 8.92 -11.80 25.42
CA THR A 65 8.84 -10.34 25.37
C THR A 65 9.50 -9.65 26.56
N LEU A 66 9.47 -10.27 27.75
CA LEU A 66 10.10 -9.75 28.97
C LEU A 66 11.57 -9.39 28.76
N PHE A 67 12.33 -10.25 28.09
CA PHE A 67 13.77 -10.06 27.91
C PHE A 67 14.18 -9.54 26.53
N ALA A 68 13.27 -9.44 25.56
CA ALA A 68 13.61 -9.14 24.16
C ALA A 68 14.40 -7.83 24.00
N ARG A 69 13.83 -6.70 24.45
CA ARG A 69 14.44 -5.37 24.23
C ARG A 69 15.73 -5.18 25.03
N ALA A 70 15.77 -5.70 26.25
CA ALA A 70 16.98 -5.68 27.08
C ALA A 70 18.11 -6.49 26.43
N THR A 71 17.78 -7.66 25.86
CA THR A 71 18.75 -8.47 25.11
C THR A 71 19.27 -7.72 23.88
N TYR A 72 18.40 -7.11 23.07
CA TYR A 72 18.82 -6.37 21.87
C TYR A 72 19.82 -5.28 22.21
N LYS A 73 19.52 -4.49 23.24
CA LYS A 73 20.37 -3.39 23.69
C LYS A 73 21.70 -3.90 24.24
N CYS A 74 21.67 -4.80 25.22
CA CYS A 74 22.89 -5.24 25.89
C CYS A 74 23.83 -6.04 24.98
N VAL A 75 23.29 -6.79 24.02
CA VAL A 75 24.11 -7.52 23.03
C VAL A 75 24.70 -6.57 21.99
N ALA A 76 23.96 -5.54 21.57
CA ALA A 76 24.44 -4.56 20.58
C ALA A 76 25.51 -3.60 21.13
N GLU A 77 25.53 -3.38 22.45
CA GLU A 77 26.48 -2.48 23.13
C GLU A 77 27.82 -3.16 23.48
N THR A 78 27.92 -4.48 23.40
CA THR A 78 29.14 -5.22 23.74
C THR A 78 29.88 -5.72 22.50
N THR A 79 31.21 -5.69 22.55
CA THR A 79 32.06 -6.26 21.49
C THR A 79 32.04 -7.79 21.49
N ASP A 80 32.02 -8.40 22.69
CA ASP A 80 31.76 -9.81 22.89
C ASP A 80 30.35 -10.02 23.45
N TRP A 81 29.50 -10.70 22.68
CA TRP A 81 28.12 -10.99 23.06
C TRP A 81 28.01 -12.26 23.92
N GLN A 82 29.02 -13.12 24.00
CA GLN A 82 28.94 -14.44 24.65
C GLN A 82 28.58 -14.38 26.14
N PRO A 83 29.16 -13.49 26.97
CA PRO A 83 28.80 -13.38 28.38
C PRO A 83 27.34 -12.94 28.58
N VAL A 84 26.87 -12.00 27.75
CA VAL A 84 25.48 -11.52 27.75
C VAL A 84 24.55 -12.64 27.30
N GLY A 85 24.88 -13.30 26.19
CA GLY A 85 24.12 -14.42 25.64
C GLY A 85 23.98 -15.59 26.62
N THR A 86 25.04 -15.88 27.39
CA THR A 86 25.01 -16.89 28.46
C THR A 86 23.98 -16.56 29.54
N ILE A 87 23.96 -15.32 30.03
CA ILE A 87 23.00 -14.88 31.05
C ILE A 87 21.58 -14.86 30.50
N VAL A 88 21.39 -14.31 29.29
CA VAL A 88 20.09 -14.28 28.61
C VAL A 88 19.53 -15.69 28.45
N LEU A 89 20.36 -16.64 28.03
CA LEU A 89 19.97 -18.03 27.85
C LEU A 89 19.59 -18.70 29.19
N ARG A 90 20.37 -18.48 30.24
CA ARG A 90 20.07 -18.99 31.60
C ARG A 90 18.77 -18.43 32.15
N LEU A 91 18.52 -17.13 31.97
CA LEU A 91 17.28 -16.49 32.41
C LEU A 91 16.06 -17.02 31.65
N HIS A 92 16.13 -17.16 30.33
CA HIS A 92 15.03 -17.75 29.55
C HIS A 92 14.79 -19.22 29.94
N LEU A 93 15.84 -19.99 30.20
CA LEU A 93 15.69 -21.36 30.68
C LEU A 93 15.05 -21.41 32.06
N ALA A 94 15.55 -20.63 33.03
CA ALA A 94 15.04 -20.61 34.39
C ALA A 94 13.57 -20.17 34.43
N VAL A 95 13.25 -19.03 33.79
CA VAL A 95 11.88 -18.52 33.73
C VAL A 95 10.98 -19.45 32.90
N GLY A 96 11.49 -20.05 31.82
CA GLY A 96 10.78 -21.04 31.02
C GLY A 96 10.41 -22.30 31.81
N VAL A 97 11.34 -22.84 32.59
CA VAL A 97 11.10 -24.01 33.47
C VAL A 97 10.12 -23.64 34.58
N ILE A 98 10.28 -22.48 35.22
CA ILE A 98 9.31 -21.99 36.23
C ILE A 98 7.91 -21.87 35.61
N GLY A 99 7.80 -21.28 34.42
CA GLY A 99 6.54 -21.18 33.68
C GLY A 99 5.93 -22.55 33.36
N ALA A 100 6.74 -23.51 32.91
CA ALA A 100 6.30 -24.87 32.64
C ALA A 100 5.78 -25.57 33.90
N VAL A 101 6.52 -25.50 35.00
CA VAL A 101 6.12 -26.06 36.30
C VAL A 101 4.82 -25.43 36.79
N LEU A 102 4.69 -24.10 36.67
CA LEU A 102 3.47 -23.39 37.05
C LEU A 102 2.26 -23.84 36.23
N VAL A 103 2.40 -23.97 34.90
CA VAL A 103 1.32 -24.47 34.04
C VAL A 103 0.98 -25.92 34.38
N ILE A 104 1.96 -26.78 34.64
CA ILE A 104 1.74 -28.19 35.04
C ILE A 104 0.98 -28.26 36.38
N ALA A 105 1.38 -27.45 37.36
CA ALA A 105 0.72 -27.37 38.67
C ALA A 105 -0.71 -26.83 38.55
N MET A 106 -0.92 -25.81 37.71
CA MET A 106 -2.22 -25.18 37.48
C MET A 106 -3.11 -25.92 36.47
N ALA A 107 -2.62 -26.96 35.80
CA ALA A 107 -3.36 -27.68 34.77
C ALA A 107 -4.69 -28.27 35.29
N GLY A 108 -4.69 -28.83 36.51
CA GLY A 108 -5.90 -29.34 37.17
C GLY A 108 -6.89 -28.22 37.51
N PRO A 109 -6.48 -27.21 38.30
CA PRO A 109 -7.31 -26.05 38.62
C PRO A 109 -7.88 -25.32 37.39
N LEU A 110 -7.08 -25.13 36.34
CA LEU A 110 -7.53 -24.49 35.10
C LEU A 110 -8.52 -25.37 34.33
N ALA A 111 -8.30 -26.69 34.27
CA ALA A 111 -9.24 -27.62 33.67
C ALA A 111 -10.59 -27.63 34.41
N THR A 112 -10.58 -27.58 35.74
CA THR A 112 -11.81 -27.46 36.54
C THR A 112 -12.49 -26.10 36.35
N LEU A 113 -11.70 -25.02 36.29
CA LEU A 113 -12.21 -23.65 36.09
C LEU A 113 -12.93 -23.49 34.74
N TRP A 114 -12.44 -24.16 33.70
CA TRP A 114 -13.02 -24.13 32.36
C TRP A 114 -14.00 -25.29 32.08
N GLY A 115 -14.27 -26.14 33.09
CA GLY A 115 -15.21 -27.26 32.98
C GLY A 115 -14.79 -28.36 32.00
N GLU A 116 -13.48 -28.55 31.76
CA GLU A 116 -12.95 -29.51 30.78
C GLU A 116 -11.83 -30.38 31.40
N PRO A 117 -12.15 -31.48 32.09
CA PRO A 117 -11.15 -32.28 32.82
C PRO A 117 -10.01 -32.82 31.93
N THR A 118 -10.31 -33.16 30.67
CA THR A 118 -9.33 -33.67 29.70
C THR A 118 -8.26 -32.63 29.33
N LEU A 119 -8.57 -31.34 29.48
CA LEU A 119 -7.66 -30.24 29.22
C LEU A 119 -6.42 -30.27 30.11
N ALA A 120 -6.54 -30.79 31.34
CA ALA A 120 -5.40 -30.89 32.27
C ALA A 120 -4.25 -31.71 31.66
N ALA A 121 -4.57 -32.81 30.98
CA ALA A 121 -3.57 -33.63 30.31
C ALA A 121 -2.91 -32.86 29.16
N TYR A 122 -3.70 -32.16 28.34
CA TYR A 122 -3.18 -31.36 27.23
C TYR A 122 -2.27 -30.22 27.69
N LEU A 123 -2.65 -29.52 28.77
CA LEU A 123 -1.83 -28.46 29.36
C LEU A 123 -0.50 -29.00 29.89
N ARG A 124 -0.49 -30.16 30.57
CA ARG A 124 0.74 -30.77 31.09
C ARG A 124 1.70 -31.17 29.98
N TRP A 125 1.20 -31.79 28.92
CA TRP A 125 2.03 -32.16 27.77
C TRP A 125 2.53 -30.93 27.03
N LEU A 126 1.67 -29.95 26.75
CA LEU A 126 2.03 -28.76 26.01
C LEU A 126 2.94 -27.81 26.82
N ALA A 127 2.89 -27.84 28.16
CA ALA A 127 3.81 -27.08 29.01
C ALA A 127 5.29 -27.46 28.81
N LEU A 128 5.58 -28.67 28.29
CA LEU A 128 6.93 -29.07 27.91
C LEU A 128 7.50 -28.26 26.74
N ASP A 129 6.65 -27.58 25.98
CA ASP A 129 7.06 -26.66 24.91
C ASP A 129 7.68 -25.36 25.47
N ILE A 130 7.21 -24.90 26.63
CA ILE A 130 7.57 -23.59 27.20
C ILE A 130 9.09 -23.40 27.34
N PRO A 131 9.87 -24.34 27.92
CA PRO A 131 11.31 -24.18 28.03
C PRO A 131 12.01 -24.21 26.67
N LEU A 132 11.55 -25.04 25.73
CA LEU A 132 12.11 -25.15 24.38
C LEU A 132 11.87 -23.86 23.58
N PHE A 133 10.64 -23.37 23.60
CA PHE A 133 10.26 -22.10 22.99
C PHE A 133 11.05 -20.93 23.60
N SER A 134 11.19 -20.89 24.93
CA SER A 134 11.92 -19.83 25.63
C SER A 134 13.40 -19.82 25.26
N LEU A 135 14.03 -21.00 25.15
CA LEU A 135 15.41 -21.12 24.66
C LEU A 135 15.53 -20.67 23.19
N ALA A 136 14.61 -21.08 22.32
CA ALA A 136 14.59 -20.63 20.92
C ALA A 136 14.41 -19.10 20.84
N ALA A 137 13.54 -18.52 21.68
CA ALA A 137 13.36 -17.07 21.80
C ALA A 137 14.64 -16.35 22.23
N ALA A 138 15.40 -16.90 23.18
CA ALA A 138 16.70 -16.36 23.56
C ALA A 138 17.67 -16.28 22.36
N HIS A 139 17.76 -17.35 21.56
CA HIS A 139 18.63 -17.35 20.37
C HIS A 139 18.16 -16.35 19.32
N ARG A 140 16.84 -16.29 19.04
CA ARG A 140 16.26 -15.26 18.16
C ARG A 140 16.64 -13.87 18.65
N ASN A 141 16.57 -13.64 19.96
CA ASN A 141 16.84 -12.33 20.53
C ASN A 141 18.32 -11.94 20.47
N ILE A 142 19.22 -12.88 20.72
CA ILE A 142 20.67 -12.64 20.60
C ILE A 142 21.04 -12.39 19.13
N LEU A 143 20.50 -13.15 18.17
CA LEU A 143 20.73 -12.93 16.74
C LEU A 143 20.29 -11.53 16.28
N VAL A 144 19.17 -11.02 16.80
CA VAL A 144 18.75 -9.64 16.53
C VAL A 144 19.76 -8.64 17.14
N GLY A 145 20.20 -8.87 18.38
CA GLY A 145 21.19 -8.03 19.04
C GLY A 145 22.55 -8.00 18.33
N THR A 146 22.98 -9.10 17.73
CA THR A 146 24.24 -9.18 16.95
C THR A 146 24.09 -8.68 15.50
N GLY A 147 22.89 -8.22 15.09
CA GLY A 147 22.61 -7.79 13.72
C GLY A 147 22.49 -8.92 12.69
N ALA A 148 22.40 -10.18 13.13
CA ALA A 148 22.29 -11.36 12.28
C ALA A 148 20.84 -11.62 11.81
N PHE A 149 20.28 -10.68 11.02
CA PHE A 149 18.90 -10.72 10.55
C PHE A 149 18.60 -11.89 9.60
N ARG A 150 19.58 -12.33 8.80
CA ARG A 150 19.42 -13.47 7.86
C ARG A 150 19.19 -14.79 8.60
N PRO A 151 20.05 -15.23 9.54
CA PRO A 151 19.76 -16.38 10.40
C PRO A 151 18.43 -16.26 11.16
N ARG A 152 18.11 -15.07 11.70
CA ARG A 152 16.85 -14.84 12.41
C ARG A 152 15.62 -15.07 11.52
N ALA A 153 15.67 -14.64 10.26
CA ALA A 153 14.61 -14.89 9.28
C ALA A 153 14.44 -16.40 9.03
N TRP A 154 15.55 -17.12 8.82
CA TRP A 154 15.54 -18.57 8.62
C TRP A 154 14.94 -19.36 9.78
N LEU A 155 15.19 -18.95 11.03
CA LEU A 155 14.59 -19.60 12.20
C LEU A 155 13.06 -19.50 12.21
N GLY A 156 12.53 -18.31 11.89
CA GLY A 156 11.08 -18.11 11.77
C GLY A 156 10.47 -18.99 10.68
N ALA A 157 11.07 -18.98 9.49
CA ALA A 157 10.63 -19.80 8.36
C ALA A 157 10.68 -21.31 8.67
N ALA A 158 11.76 -21.77 9.29
CA ALA A 158 11.95 -23.17 9.67
C ALA A 158 10.87 -23.61 10.67
N ARG A 159 10.59 -22.83 11.73
CA ARG A 159 9.56 -23.17 12.71
C ARG A 159 8.17 -23.28 12.07
N TRP A 160 7.76 -22.28 11.30
CA TRP A 160 6.42 -22.27 10.70
C TRP A 160 6.22 -23.43 9.73
N THR A 161 7.22 -23.69 8.88
CA THR A 161 7.19 -24.81 7.93
C THR A 161 7.20 -26.16 8.65
N ALA A 162 8.06 -26.31 9.64
CA ALA A 162 8.15 -27.54 10.43
C ALA A 162 6.87 -27.81 11.20
N ARG A 163 6.27 -26.79 11.82
CA ARG A 163 4.99 -26.94 12.52
C ARG A 163 3.89 -27.42 11.57
N ALA A 164 3.77 -26.80 10.39
CA ALA A 164 2.77 -27.22 9.41
C ALA A 164 3.01 -28.67 8.94
N ALA A 165 4.26 -29.04 8.65
CA ALA A 165 4.62 -30.39 8.23
C ALA A 165 4.37 -31.44 9.34
N LEU A 166 4.77 -31.16 10.58
CA LEU A 166 4.56 -32.05 11.72
C LEU A 166 3.08 -32.18 12.09
N VAL A 167 2.30 -31.11 12.00
CA VAL A 167 0.84 -31.19 12.17
C VAL A 167 0.22 -32.04 11.06
N ALA A 168 0.64 -31.84 9.81
CA ALA A 168 0.16 -32.67 8.71
C ALA A 168 0.49 -34.16 8.91
N ALA A 169 1.70 -34.47 9.37
CA ALA A 169 2.11 -35.85 9.64
C ALA A 169 1.35 -36.44 10.84
N PHE A 170 1.43 -35.82 12.01
CA PHE A 170 0.91 -36.43 13.24
C PHE A 170 -0.61 -36.31 13.37
N VAL A 171 -1.21 -35.16 13.04
CA VAL A 171 -2.67 -34.99 13.12
C VAL A 171 -3.35 -35.59 11.89
N GLY A 172 -2.73 -35.51 10.72
CA GLY A 172 -3.29 -36.10 9.50
C GLY A 172 -3.44 -37.62 9.60
N LEU A 173 -2.51 -38.30 10.29
CA LEU A 173 -2.54 -39.75 10.51
C LEU A 173 -3.36 -40.16 11.74
N SER A 174 -3.20 -39.46 12.89
CA SER A 174 -3.81 -39.89 14.16
C SER A 174 -5.19 -39.30 14.42
N GLY A 175 -5.54 -38.16 13.82
CA GLY A 175 -6.73 -37.39 14.20
C GLY A 175 -6.75 -36.93 15.67
N SER A 176 -5.60 -36.97 16.37
CA SER A 176 -5.53 -36.74 17.81
C SER A 176 -4.96 -35.37 18.17
N ILE A 177 -5.48 -34.78 19.25
CA ILE A 177 -4.95 -33.54 19.85
C ILE A 177 -3.50 -33.73 20.32
N TYR A 178 -3.13 -34.92 20.79
CA TYR A 178 -1.75 -35.22 21.18
C TYR A 178 -0.80 -35.11 19.98
N GLY A 179 -1.24 -35.47 18.77
CA GLY A 179 -0.47 -35.26 17.55
C GLY A 179 -0.19 -33.79 17.28
N ALA A 180 -1.15 -32.90 17.56
CA ALA A 180 -0.98 -31.46 17.43
C ALA A 180 0.00 -30.90 18.49
N ILE A 181 -0.07 -31.41 19.73
CA ILE A 181 0.82 -31.02 20.82
C ILE A 181 2.27 -31.44 20.53
N VAL A 182 2.48 -32.70 20.14
CA VAL A 182 3.80 -33.22 19.76
C VAL A 182 4.37 -32.45 18.55
N ALA A 183 3.52 -32.06 17.60
CA ALA A 183 3.94 -31.22 16.48
C ALA A 183 4.39 -29.82 16.92
N CYS A 184 3.73 -29.19 17.89
CA CYS A 184 4.17 -27.90 18.47
C CYS A 184 5.54 -28.03 19.15
N ILE A 185 5.67 -29.00 20.06
CA ILE A 185 6.93 -29.28 20.80
C ILE A 185 8.06 -29.60 19.82
N GLY A 186 7.79 -30.45 18.83
CA GLY A 186 8.75 -30.83 17.80
C GLY A 186 9.20 -29.64 16.94
N ALA A 187 8.30 -28.71 16.62
CA ALA A 187 8.65 -27.50 15.88
C ALA A 187 9.55 -26.55 16.68
N SER A 188 9.28 -26.36 17.98
CA SER A 188 10.14 -25.57 18.87
C SER A 188 11.50 -26.24 19.11
N ALA A 189 11.53 -27.57 19.27
CA ALA A 189 12.75 -28.34 19.39
C ALA A 189 13.63 -28.23 18.13
N LEU A 190 13.02 -28.35 16.94
CA LEU A 190 13.72 -28.17 15.68
C LEU A 190 14.23 -26.73 15.51
N GLU A 191 13.40 -25.73 15.84
CA GLU A 191 13.84 -24.33 15.81
C GLU A 191 15.06 -24.10 16.71
N LEU A 192 15.03 -24.59 17.95
CA LEU A 192 16.17 -24.51 18.87
C LEU A 192 17.40 -25.25 18.32
N ALA A 193 17.21 -26.43 17.74
CA ALA A 193 18.28 -27.19 17.11
C ALA A 193 18.93 -26.36 16.00
N VAL A 194 18.14 -25.82 15.06
CA VAL A 194 18.63 -24.96 13.96
C VAL A 194 19.28 -23.69 14.51
N ALA A 195 18.72 -23.06 15.55
CA ALA A 195 19.26 -21.87 16.19
C ALA A 195 20.67 -22.11 16.75
N ARG A 196 20.91 -23.28 17.36
CA ARG A 196 22.23 -23.72 17.85
C ARG A 196 23.27 -23.91 16.73
N ARG A 197 22.86 -23.98 15.46
CA ARG A 197 23.81 -24.06 14.33
C ARG A 197 24.30 -22.67 13.93
N PHE A 198 23.47 -21.65 14.11
CA PHE A 198 23.83 -20.26 13.84
C PHE A 198 24.54 -19.58 15.00
N ILE A 199 24.09 -19.81 16.24
CA ILE A 199 24.65 -19.15 17.42
C ILE A 199 24.71 -20.12 18.60
N ARG A 200 25.83 -20.11 19.32
CA ARG A 200 26.10 -21.06 20.42
C ARG A 200 26.46 -20.33 21.72
N PRO A 201 25.50 -19.66 22.38
CA PRO A 201 25.70 -19.17 23.73
C PRO A 201 25.97 -20.36 24.68
N SER A 202 26.96 -20.20 25.55
CA SER A 202 27.30 -21.22 26.54
C SER A 202 26.25 -21.25 27.66
N LEU A 203 25.77 -22.44 28.04
CA LEU A 203 24.91 -22.59 29.23
C LEU A 203 25.76 -22.65 30.51
N LEU A 204 26.95 -23.23 30.45
CA LEU A 204 27.82 -23.52 31.59
C LEU A 204 29.03 -22.57 31.69
N GLY A 205 29.21 -21.67 30.71
CA GLY A 205 30.30 -20.70 30.69
C GLY A 205 30.25 -19.72 31.87
N ARG A 206 31.41 -19.22 32.29
CA ARG A 206 31.48 -18.11 33.26
C ARG A 206 30.98 -16.84 32.57
N SER A 207 30.14 -16.06 33.26
CA SER A 207 29.71 -14.75 32.79
C SER A 207 29.82 -13.75 33.93
N GLY A 208 30.54 -12.65 33.69
CA GLY A 208 30.61 -11.50 34.60
C GLY A 208 29.53 -10.45 34.32
N PHE A 209 28.57 -10.73 33.45
CA PHE A 209 27.58 -9.72 33.05
C PHE A 209 26.50 -9.53 34.14
N PRO A 210 26.25 -8.29 34.61
CA PRO A 210 25.32 -8.04 35.72
C PRO A 210 23.85 -8.14 35.28
N VAL A 211 23.11 -9.09 35.87
CA VAL A 211 21.67 -9.32 35.60
C VAL A 211 20.82 -8.06 35.82
N ARG A 212 21.21 -7.20 36.78
CA ARG A 212 20.52 -5.93 37.10
C ARG A 212 20.33 -5.02 35.87
N ARG A 213 21.32 -4.97 34.97
CA ARG A 213 21.23 -4.14 33.74
C ARG A 213 20.12 -4.59 32.78
N LEU A 214 19.76 -5.89 32.79
CA LEU A 214 18.64 -6.40 31.99
C LEU A 214 17.29 -5.93 32.55
N TRP A 215 17.15 -5.92 33.88
CA TRP A 215 15.88 -5.58 34.55
C TRP A 215 15.51 -4.10 34.46
N GLU A 216 16.48 -3.19 34.61
CA GLU A 216 16.25 -1.74 34.53
C GLU A 216 15.69 -1.29 33.16
N THR A 217 15.97 -2.06 32.11
CA THR A 217 15.48 -1.80 30.74
C THR A 217 14.14 -2.49 30.43
N ALA A 218 13.79 -3.57 31.15
CA ALA A 218 12.68 -4.44 30.80
C ALA A 218 11.30 -3.98 31.34
N LEU A 219 11.26 -3.45 32.57
CA LEU A 219 10.02 -3.38 33.35
C LEU A 219 8.87 -2.52 32.74
N PRO A 220 9.08 -1.26 32.30
CA PRO A 220 7.98 -0.42 31.80
C PRO A 220 7.40 -0.92 30.46
N LEU A 221 8.24 -1.53 29.64
CA LEU A 221 7.88 -2.03 28.32
C LEU A 221 7.24 -3.42 28.42
N PHE A 222 7.66 -4.21 29.42
CA PHE A 222 7.03 -5.47 29.77
C PHE A 222 5.58 -5.28 30.21
N LEU A 223 5.30 -4.35 31.14
CA LEU A 223 3.93 -4.15 31.62
C LEU A 223 2.95 -3.81 30.49
N CYS A 224 3.36 -2.95 29.55
CA CYS A 224 2.56 -2.62 28.38
C CYS A 224 2.33 -3.82 27.45
N ALA A 225 3.38 -4.62 27.19
CA ALA A 225 3.27 -5.81 26.35
C ALA A 225 2.40 -6.89 27.01
N ALA A 226 2.56 -7.09 28.32
CA ALA A 226 1.80 -8.04 29.12
C ALA A 226 0.31 -7.68 29.16
N SER A 227 -0.05 -6.40 29.35
CA SER A 227 -1.45 -5.95 29.31
C SER A 227 -2.11 -6.22 27.96
N LEU A 228 -1.43 -5.90 26.85
CA LEU A 228 -1.94 -6.19 25.51
C LEU A 228 -2.11 -7.69 25.27
N ARG A 229 -1.14 -8.51 25.69
CA ARG A 229 -1.22 -9.98 25.56
C ARG A 229 -2.33 -10.59 26.38
N LEU A 230 -2.57 -10.07 27.58
CA LEU A 230 -3.69 -10.50 28.40
C LEU A 230 -5.02 -10.17 27.72
N PHE A 231 -5.16 -8.95 27.20
CA PHE A 231 -6.36 -8.53 26.46
C PHE A 231 -6.66 -9.43 25.25
N GLU A 232 -5.66 -9.76 24.43
CA GLU A 232 -5.80 -10.58 23.20
C GLU A 232 -6.41 -11.98 23.41
N LYS A 233 -6.30 -12.56 24.60
CA LYS A 233 -6.82 -13.91 24.92
C LYS A 233 -7.84 -13.94 26.05
N LEU A 234 -8.09 -12.79 26.68
CA LEU A 234 -9.08 -12.67 27.76
C LEU A 234 -10.45 -13.16 27.31
N ASP A 235 -10.84 -12.85 26.08
CA ASP A 235 -12.15 -13.22 25.54
C ASP A 235 -12.39 -14.74 25.48
N LEU A 236 -11.44 -15.52 24.97
CA LEU A 236 -11.52 -16.97 24.93
C LEU A 236 -11.52 -17.59 26.34
N PHE A 237 -10.70 -17.06 27.25
CA PHE A 237 -10.64 -17.54 28.64
C PHE A 237 -11.92 -17.23 29.41
N MET A 238 -12.47 -16.03 29.26
CA MET A 238 -13.74 -15.62 29.86
C MET A 238 -14.90 -16.41 29.26
N LEU A 239 -14.90 -16.64 27.95
CA LEU A 239 -15.92 -17.43 27.26
C LEU A 239 -16.02 -18.84 27.86
N LYS A 240 -14.87 -19.53 28.04
CA LYS A 240 -14.84 -20.86 28.66
C LYS A 240 -15.15 -20.83 30.16
N TRP A 241 -14.67 -19.83 30.89
CA TRP A 241 -14.97 -19.69 32.32
C TRP A 241 -16.46 -19.47 32.60
N LEU A 242 -17.15 -18.74 31.72
CA LEU A 242 -18.58 -18.43 31.84
C LEU A 242 -19.50 -19.49 31.24
N GLY A 243 -19.00 -20.71 31.04
CA GLY A 243 -19.81 -21.90 30.74
C GLY A 243 -19.96 -22.26 29.26
N ALA A 244 -19.18 -21.67 28.35
CA ALA A 244 -19.20 -22.11 26.95
C ALA A 244 -18.63 -23.54 26.80
N SER A 245 -19.18 -24.29 25.85
CA SER A 245 -18.69 -25.63 25.48
C SER A 245 -17.34 -25.58 24.75
N ALA A 246 -16.62 -26.71 24.72
CA ALA A 246 -15.45 -26.89 23.87
C ALA A 246 -15.74 -26.56 22.38
N ALA A 247 -16.86 -27.03 21.82
CA ALA A 247 -17.28 -26.68 20.47
C ALA A 247 -17.40 -25.17 20.24
N GLN A 248 -18.05 -24.45 21.17
CA GLN A 248 -18.19 -22.99 21.08
C GLN A 248 -16.83 -22.28 21.13
N ALA A 249 -15.90 -22.74 21.98
CA ALA A 249 -14.53 -22.25 22.01
C ALA A 249 -13.78 -22.57 20.69
N GLY A 250 -14.05 -23.71 20.07
CA GLY A 250 -13.51 -24.07 18.76
C GLY A 250 -14.02 -23.18 17.63
N LEU A 251 -15.32 -22.87 17.62
CA LEU A 251 -15.90 -21.91 16.67
C LEU A 251 -15.31 -20.51 16.86
N TYR A 252 -15.21 -20.05 18.12
CA TYR A 252 -14.64 -18.76 18.45
C TYR A 252 -13.16 -18.65 18.06
N GLY A 253 -12.37 -19.66 18.42
CA GLY A 253 -10.95 -19.75 18.06
C GLY A 253 -10.71 -19.80 16.55
N ALA A 254 -11.59 -20.47 15.80
CA ALA A 254 -11.52 -20.49 14.34
C ALA A 254 -11.77 -19.10 13.75
N ALA A 255 -12.76 -18.37 14.26
CA ALA A 255 -13.02 -16.99 13.85
C ALA A 255 -11.83 -16.06 14.17
N GLN A 256 -11.29 -16.12 15.39
CA GLN A 256 -10.12 -15.33 15.79
C GLN A 256 -8.89 -15.60 14.90
N ASN A 257 -8.60 -16.87 14.59
CA ASN A 257 -7.41 -17.20 13.80
C ASN A 257 -7.49 -16.63 12.36
N LEU A 258 -8.69 -16.44 11.82
CA LEU A 258 -8.89 -15.82 10.50
C LEU A 258 -8.68 -14.29 10.52
N THR A 259 -8.75 -13.64 11.68
CA THR A 259 -8.49 -12.18 11.78
C THR A 259 -7.00 -11.85 11.80
N LEU A 260 -6.13 -12.81 12.13
CA LEU A 260 -4.67 -12.64 12.24
C LEU A 260 -4.03 -12.07 10.97
N VAL A 261 -4.62 -12.31 9.79
CA VAL A 261 -4.11 -11.80 8.51
C VAL A 261 -3.98 -10.27 8.53
N VAL A 262 -4.93 -9.56 9.14
CA VAL A 262 -4.89 -8.09 9.29
C VAL A 262 -3.82 -7.68 10.31
N GLY A 263 -3.66 -8.44 11.39
CA GLY A 263 -2.64 -8.21 12.42
C GLY A 263 -1.20 -8.28 11.87
N ILE A 264 -0.96 -9.08 10.83
CA ILE A 264 0.36 -9.22 10.20
C ILE A 264 0.77 -7.96 9.45
N PHE A 265 -0.18 -7.30 8.79
CA PHE A 265 0.06 -5.98 8.20
C PHE A 265 0.56 -5.01 9.29
N ALA A 266 -0.14 -4.94 10.43
CA ALA A 266 0.25 -4.05 11.52
C ALA A 266 1.61 -4.43 12.14
N GLY A 267 1.86 -5.72 12.36
CA GLY A 267 3.11 -6.23 12.94
C GLY A 267 4.34 -5.97 12.07
N SER A 268 4.14 -5.88 10.75
CA SER A 268 5.20 -5.65 9.77
C SER A 268 5.42 -4.17 9.47
N PHE A 269 4.34 -3.40 9.43
CA PHE A 269 4.35 -1.99 9.11
C PHE A 269 4.79 -1.11 10.30
N THR A 270 4.34 -1.43 11.51
CA THR A 270 4.56 -0.58 12.70
C THR A 270 6.05 -0.42 13.07
N PRO A 271 6.90 -1.47 13.05
CA PRO A 271 8.33 -1.30 13.32
C PRO A 271 9.04 -0.41 12.28
N LEU A 272 8.67 -0.52 11.01
CA LEU A 272 9.20 0.32 9.93
C LEU A 272 8.77 1.79 10.12
N LEU A 273 7.50 2.01 10.46
CA LEU A 273 6.99 3.33 10.78
C LEU A 273 7.74 3.93 11.99
N LEU A 274 7.84 3.18 13.09
CA LEU A 274 8.54 3.59 14.31
C LEU A 274 9.98 4.03 14.01
N SER A 275 10.74 3.20 13.27
CA SER A 275 12.14 3.51 12.94
C SER A 275 12.27 4.75 12.06
N THR A 276 11.37 4.94 11.09
CA THR A 276 11.40 6.10 10.20
C THR A 276 10.97 7.38 10.92
N LEU A 277 9.92 7.32 11.74
CA LEU A 277 9.49 8.46 12.55
C LEU A 277 10.57 8.87 13.55
N THR A 278 11.22 7.92 14.21
CA THR A 278 12.32 8.19 15.15
C THR A 278 13.48 8.89 14.43
N ARG A 279 13.83 8.44 13.23
CA ARG A 279 14.86 9.09 12.39
C ARG A 279 14.46 10.51 11.98
N LEU A 280 13.24 10.72 11.47
CA LEU A 280 12.76 12.04 11.06
C LEU A 280 12.69 13.04 12.23
N LEU A 281 12.35 12.56 13.43
CA LEU A 281 12.34 13.40 14.63
C LEU A 281 13.76 13.75 15.08
N ARG A 282 14.69 12.80 15.04
CA ARG A 282 16.11 13.03 15.35
C ARG A 282 16.76 14.00 14.37
N ASP A 283 16.47 13.85 13.08
CA ASP A 283 17.03 14.67 12.00
C ASP A 283 16.29 16.03 11.86
N SER A 284 15.50 16.41 12.88
CA SER A 284 14.80 17.71 12.97
C SER A 284 13.82 17.99 11.82
N HIS A 285 13.11 16.96 11.35
CA HIS A 285 12.06 17.03 10.33
C HIS A 285 10.64 16.71 10.87
N PRO A 286 10.15 17.43 11.91
CA PRO A 286 8.90 17.08 12.59
C PRO A 286 7.65 17.20 11.70
N LYS A 287 7.65 18.10 10.71
CA LYS A 287 6.55 18.22 9.74
C LYS A 287 6.39 16.95 8.90
N HIS A 288 7.51 16.38 8.42
CA HIS A 288 7.51 15.13 7.66
C HIS A 288 7.08 13.95 8.53
N ALA A 289 7.53 13.89 9.79
CA ALA A 289 7.09 12.86 10.74
C ALA A 289 5.57 12.91 10.98
N ARG A 290 5.00 14.11 11.15
CA ARG A 290 3.55 14.31 11.31
C ARG A 290 2.76 13.86 10.08
N LEU A 291 3.20 14.23 8.87
CA LEU A 291 2.57 13.81 7.62
C LEU A 291 2.65 12.28 7.46
N MET A 292 3.82 11.69 7.70
CA MET A 292 3.97 10.24 7.65
C MET A 292 3.09 9.51 8.67
N GLY A 293 2.97 10.02 9.90
CA GLY A 293 2.05 9.49 10.90
C GLY A 293 0.58 9.59 10.45
N ARG A 294 0.18 10.72 9.85
CA ARG A 294 -1.16 10.88 9.25
C ARG A 294 -1.43 9.84 8.19
N ASP A 295 -0.50 9.71 7.24
CA ASP A 295 -0.65 8.84 6.07
C ASP A 295 -0.60 7.35 6.49
N ALA A 296 0.16 7.01 7.54
CA ALA A 296 0.17 5.69 8.15
C ALA A 296 -1.19 5.32 8.78
N MET A 297 -1.81 6.22 9.54
CA MET A 297 -3.15 5.98 10.09
C MET A 297 -4.21 5.88 8.99
N ARG A 298 -4.10 6.74 7.97
CA ARG A 298 -4.95 6.70 6.77
C ARG A 298 -4.83 5.34 6.08
N LEU A 299 -3.63 4.82 5.88
CA LEU A 299 -3.41 3.53 5.22
C LEU A 299 -4.11 2.37 5.92
N VAL A 300 -4.13 2.33 7.25
CA VAL A 300 -4.86 1.30 8.01
C VAL A 300 -6.37 1.42 7.78
N LEU A 301 -6.91 2.65 7.77
CA LEU A 301 -8.33 2.87 7.50
C LEU A 301 -8.73 2.42 6.10
N LEU A 302 -7.79 2.44 5.13
CA LEU A 302 -8.06 1.94 3.79
C LEU A 302 -8.33 0.43 3.74
N LEU A 303 -7.99 -0.33 4.80
CA LEU A 303 -8.31 -1.75 4.94
C LEU A 303 -9.78 -2.00 5.34
N LEU A 304 -10.51 -0.98 5.79
CA LEU A 304 -11.88 -1.13 6.29
C LEU A 304 -12.84 -1.76 5.26
N PRO A 305 -12.79 -1.44 3.95
CA PRO A 305 -13.62 -2.13 2.97
C PRO A 305 -13.26 -3.59 2.74
N LEU A 306 -12.00 -3.97 2.92
CA LEU A 306 -11.60 -5.38 2.85
C LEU A 306 -12.12 -6.16 4.05
N ALA A 307 -12.20 -5.52 5.22
CA ALA A 307 -12.89 -6.07 6.38
C ALA A 307 -14.40 -6.22 6.12
N GLY A 308 -15.05 -5.23 5.49
CA GLY A 308 -16.45 -5.32 5.06
C GLY A 308 -16.70 -6.47 4.07
N LEU A 309 -15.83 -6.62 3.08
CA LEU A 309 -15.86 -7.72 2.12
C LEU A 309 -15.73 -9.09 2.82
N CYS A 310 -14.76 -9.21 3.73
CA CYS A 310 -14.54 -10.42 4.51
C CYS A 310 -15.73 -10.72 5.44
N ALA A 311 -16.29 -9.70 6.10
CA ALA A 311 -17.45 -9.82 6.95
C ALA A 311 -18.68 -10.34 6.19
N GLY A 312 -18.96 -9.80 4.99
CA GLY A 312 -20.06 -10.27 4.15
C GLY A 312 -19.84 -11.68 3.57
N ALA A 313 -18.58 -12.09 3.39
CA ALA A 313 -18.20 -13.43 2.92
C ALA A 313 -17.84 -14.41 4.05
N ALA A 314 -18.01 -14.02 5.32
CA ALA A 314 -17.40 -14.71 6.47
C ALA A 314 -17.85 -16.17 6.58
N GLY A 315 -19.13 -16.45 6.35
CA GLY A 315 -19.66 -17.81 6.35
C GLY A 315 -19.04 -18.72 5.28
N GLU A 316 -18.79 -18.20 4.08
CA GLU A 316 -18.18 -18.95 2.98
C GLU A 316 -16.69 -19.16 3.23
N VAL A 317 -15.99 -18.13 3.71
CA VAL A 317 -14.56 -18.19 4.07
C VAL A 317 -14.33 -19.25 5.15
N VAL A 318 -15.14 -19.22 6.20
CA VAL A 318 -15.09 -20.21 7.28
C VAL A 318 -15.38 -21.62 6.75
N ARG A 319 -16.41 -21.80 5.93
CA ARG A 319 -16.73 -23.13 5.36
C ARG A 319 -15.63 -23.65 4.45
N LEU A 320 -14.99 -22.80 3.64
CA LEU A 320 -13.88 -23.19 2.77
C LEU A 320 -12.68 -23.66 3.60
N ILE A 321 -12.28 -22.87 4.60
CA ILE A 321 -11.06 -23.09 5.37
C ILE A 321 -11.31 -24.17 6.43
N ALA A 322 -12.24 -23.94 7.34
CA ALA A 322 -12.48 -24.77 8.52
C ALA A 322 -13.47 -25.93 8.29
N GLY A 323 -14.28 -25.86 7.23
CA GLY A 323 -15.27 -26.89 6.88
C GLY A 323 -16.68 -26.61 7.42
N ALA A 324 -17.66 -27.43 7.00
CA ALA A 324 -19.07 -27.20 7.28
C ALA A 324 -19.43 -27.21 8.78
N LYS A 325 -18.76 -28.05 9.58
CA LYS A 325 -18.96 -28.12 11.04
C LYS A 325 -18.63 -26.79 11.76
N PHE A 326 -17.83 -25.93 11.12
CA PHE A 326 -17.44 -24.64 11.66
C PHE A 326 -18.33 -23.48 11.21
N ALA A 327 -19.45 -23.72 10.52
CA ALA A 327 -20.30 -22.65 9.99
C ALA A 327 -20.72 -21.60 11.05
N GLY A 328 -20.87 -22.00 12.31
CA GLY A 328 -21.16 -21.10 13.43
C GLY A 328 -20.07 -20.06 13.74
N ALA A 329 -18.86 -20.22 13.20
CA ALA A 329 -17.79 -19.22 13.30
C ALA A 329 -17.96 -18.04 12.32
N GLY A 330 -18.82 -18.17 11.30
CA GLY A 330 -19.07 -17.11 10.31
C GLY A 330 -19.58 -15.80 10.93
N PRO A 331 -20.68 -15.83 11.72
CA PRO A 331 -21.15 -14.65 12.44
C PRO A 331 -20.11 -14.05 13.41
N LEU A 332 -19.27 -14.88 14.03
CA LEU A 332 -18.21 -14.42 14.92
C LEU A 332 -17.12 -13.68 14.15
N LEU A 333 -16.68 -14.22 13.00
CA LEU A 333 -15.70 -13.59 12.11
C LEU A 333 -16.23 -12.26 11.53
N THR A 334 -17.53 -12.20 11.23
CA THR A 334 -18.19 -10.97 10.75
C THR A 334 -17.95 -9.79 11.68
N VAL A 335 -17.95 -10.03 13.00
CA VAL A 335 -17.71 -9.01 14.02
C VAL A 335 -16.20 -8.83 14.27
N LEU A 336 -15.49 -9.93 14.51
CA LEU A 336 -14.06 -9.91 14.89
C LEU A 336 -13.14 -9.33 13.79
N ILE A 337 -13.51 -9.37 12.51
CA ILE A 337 -12.64 -8.79 11.48
C ILE A 337 -12.46 -7.26 11.67
N PHE A 338 -13.44 -6.58 12.24
CA PHE A 338 -13.35 -5.15 12.58
C PHE A 338 -12.47 -4.90 13.80
N GLU A 339 -12.42 -5.84 14.75
CA GLU A 339 -11.46 -5.83 15.86
C GLU A 339 -10.03 -5.78 15.33
N ALA A 340 -9.70 -6.59 14.32
CA ALA A 340 -8.35 -6.61 13.77
C ALA A 340 -7.95 -5.31 13.04
N VAL A 341 -8.89 -4.64 12.36
CA VAL A 341 -8.64 -3.30 11.77
C VAL A 341 -8.44 -2.24 12.86
N ALA A 342 -9.27 -2.26 13.89
CA ALA A 342 -9.12 -1.37 15.05
C ALA A 342 -7.80 -1.62 15.79
N GLY A 343 -7.42 -2.89 15.98
CA GLY A 343 -6.15 -3.30 16.58
C GLY A 343 -4.95 -2.84 15.76
N ALA A 344 -5.02 -2.93 14.43
CA ALA A 344 -4.00 -2.39 13.53
C ALA A 344 -3.86 -0.87 13.67
N LEU A 345 -4.98 -0.15 13.79
CA LEU A 345 -4.99 1.31 13.92
C LEU A 345 -4.41 1.73 15.29
N MET A 346 -4.80 1.03 16.35
CA MET A 346 -4.25 1.20 17.69
C MET A 346 -2.74 0.92 17.70
N SER A 347 -2.27 -0.13 17.01
CA SER A 347 -0.85 -0.46 16.90
C SER A 347 -0.04 0.65 16.22
N VAL A 348 -0.54 1.19 15.10
CA VAL A 348 0.09 2.32 14.39
C VAL A 348 0.12 3.58 15.26
N ALA A 349 -1.00 3.93 15.90
CA ALA A 349 -1.07 5.08 16.80
C ALA A 349 -0.10 4.94 18.01
N ASN A 350 -0.02 3.74 18.60
CA ASN A 350 0.93 3.44 19.66
C ASN A 350 2.39 3.50 19.19
N GLY A 351 2.66 3.09 17.96
CA GLY A 351 3.96 3.26 17.30
C GLY A 351 4.35 4.73 17.18
N ILE A 352 3.41 5.61 16.80
CA ILE A 352 3.60 7.06 16.74
C ILE A 352 3.92 7.64 18.13
N LEU A 353 3.12 7.29 19.15
CA LEU A 353 3.34 7.75 20.53
C LEU A 353 4.71 7.29 21.07
N THR A 354 5.11 6.07 20.73
CA THR A 354 6.42 5.52 21.10
C THR A 354 7.56 6.27 20.41
N ALA A 355 7.44 6.55 19.10
CA ALA A 355 8.42 7.34 18.35
C ALA A 355 8.62 8.74 18.95
N ALA A 356 7.55 9.32 19.48
CA ALA A 356 7.54 10.63 20.12
C ALA A 356 8.02 10.62 21.59
N GLY A 357 8.52 9.49 22.11
CA GLY A 357 8.99 9.35 23.49
C GLY A 357 7.88 9.32 24.54
N ARG A 358 6.61 9.09 24.15
CA ARG A 358 5.44 9.09 25.05
C ARG A 358 4.94 7.66 25.35
N ALA A 359 5.83 6.70 25.54
CA ALA A 359 5.49 5.30 25.80
C ALA A 359 4.55 5.09 27.01
N ARG A 360 4.60 5.98 28.02
CA ARG A 360 3.66 5.95 29.16
C ARG A 360 2.19 6.16 28.73
N TRP A 361 1.96 6.92 27.65
CA TRP A 361 0.62 7.17 27.12
C TRP A 361 0.06 5.91 26.44
N THR A 362 0.93 5.09 25.85
CA THR A 362 0.55 3.78 25.32
C THR A 362 -0.03 2.87 26.42
N PHE A 363 0.58 2.86 27.60
CA PHE A 363 0.03 2.12 28.75
C PHE A 363 -1.27 2.75 29.27
N ALA A 364 -1.37 4.08 29.31
CA ALA A 364 -2.60 4.76 29.72
C ALA A 364 -3.81 4.44 28.80
N VAL A 365 -3.56 4.13 27.54
CA VAL A 365 -4.60 3.66 26.60
C VAL A 365 -4.90 2.17 26.78
N THR A 366 -3.87 1.33 26.89
CA THR A 366 -4.02 -0.14 26.84
C THR A 366 -4.32 -0.79 28.18
N GLY A 367 -3.81 -0.24 29.29
CA GLY A 367 -4.02 -0.74 30.64
C GLY A 367 -5.50 -0.83 31.03
N PRO A 368 -6.32 0.23 30.84
CA PRO A 368 -7.76 0.20 31.15
C PRO A 368 -8.58 -0.78 30.31
N MET A 369 -8.07 -1.21 29.15
CA MET A 369 -8.81 -2.14 28.27
C MET A 369 -9.04 -3.50 28.94
N VAL A 370 -8.09 -4.00 29.74
CA VAL A 370 -8.19 -5.30 30.40
C VAL A 370 -9.34 -5.36 31.42
N PRO A 371 -9.42 -4.49 32.45
CA PRO A 371 -10.53 -4.50 33.39
C PRO A 371 -11.86 -4.14 32.72
N LEU A 372 -11.86 -3.22 31.75
CA LEU A 372 -13.06 -2.88 30.99
C LEU A 372 -13.61 -4.08 30.21
N ALA A 373 -12.74 -4.82 29.53
CA ALA A 373 -13.10 -6.03 28.81
C ALA A 373 -13.57 -7.12 29.77
N ALA A 374 -12.84 -7.38 30.87
CA ALA A 374 -13.20 -8.41 31.84
C ALA A 374 -14.62 -8.19 32.40
N LEU A 375 -14.95 -6.95 32.78
CA LEU A 375 -16.27 -6.57 33.29
C LEU A 375 -17.35 -6.70 32.20
N ALA A 376 -17.07 -6.22 31.00
CA ALA A 376 -18.00 -6.30 29.88
C ALA A 376 -18.24 -7.75 29.44
N HIS A 377 -17.21 -8.59 29.39
CA HIS A 377 -17.29 -10.02 29.11
C HIS A 377 -18.12 -10.74 30.17
N TRP A 378 -17.85 -10.47 31.45
CA TRP A 378 -18.62 -11.02 32.57
C TRP A 378 -20.12 -10.72 32.47
N TRP A 379 -20.49 -9.53 32.00
CA TRP A 379 -21.89 -9.13 31.89
C TRP A 379 -22.58 -9.62 30.59
N ILE A 380 -21.87 -9.60 29.46
CA ILE A 380 -22.45 -9.81 28.12
C ILE A 380 -22.38 -11.29 27.69
N ILE A 381 -21.30 -12.01 28.00
CA ILE A 381 -21.14 -13.42 27.57
C ILE A 381 -22.27 -14.31 28.09
N PRO A 382 -22.74 -14.24 29.36
CA PRO A 382 -23.82 -15.11 29.82
C PRO A 382 -25.13 -14.94 29.03
N ARG A 383 -25.35 -13.78 28.42
CA ARG A 383 -26.57 -13.45 27.66
C ARG A 383 -26.46 -13.76 26.16
N TYR A 384 -25.28 -13.55 25.57
CA TYR A 384 -25.08 -13.59 24.12
C TYR A 384 -24.01 -14.62 23.67
N GLY A 385 -23.43 -15.38 24.60
CA GLY A 385 -22.46 -16.44 24.33
C GLY A 385 -21.22 -15.96 23.55
N PRO A 386 -20.74 -16.76 22.57
CA PRO A 386 -19.55 -16.42 21.77
C PRO A 386 -19.70 -15.12 20.96
N LEU A 387 -20.92 -14.79 20.52
CA LEU A 387 -21.17 -13.53 19.81
C LEU A 387 -21.00 -12.33 20.75
N GLY A 388 -21.47 -12.47 22.00
CA GLY A 388 -21.22 -11.48 23.06
C GLY A 388 -19.73 -11.24 23.29
N ALA A 389 -18.93 -12.31 23.35
CA ALA A 389 -17.47 -12.19 23.47
C ALA A 389 -16.86 -11.41 22.29
N ALA A 390 -17.25 -11.74 21.06
CA ALA A 390 -16.77 -11.07 19.85
C ALA A 390 -17.13 -9.56 19.84
N CYS A 391 -18.36 -9.22 20.22
CA CYS A 391 -18.83 -7.84 20.30
C CYS A 391 -18.05 -7.04 21.35
N VAL A 392 -17.82 -7.60 22.55
CA VAL A 392 -17.06 -6.94 23.61
C VAL A 392 -15.61 -6.70 23.17
N THR A 393 -14.93 -7.72 22.65
CA THR A 393 -13.55 -7.60 22.19
C THR A 393 -13.45 -6.52 21.10
N THR A 394 -14.36 -6.53 20.13
CA THR A 394 -14.39 -5.53 19.06
C THR A 394 -14.64 -4.12 19.59
N ALA A 395 -15.64 -3.94 20.46
CA ALA A 395 -15.98 -2.64 21.03
C ALA A 395 -14.84 -2.06 21.86
N VAL A 396 -14.23 -2.87 22.74
CA VAL A 396 -13.10 -2.42 23.57
C VAL A 396 -11.88 -2.08 22.72
N THR A 397 -11.58 -2.86 21.68
CA THR A 397 -10.48 -2.54 20.75
C THR A 397 -10.74 -1.25 19.96
N VAL A 398 -11.98 -1.02 19.50
CA VAL A 398 -12.37 0.25 18.85
C VAL A 398 -12.22 1.43 19.80
N LEU A 399 -12.66 1.32 21.05
CA LEU A 399 -12.46 2.36 22.07
C LEU A 399 -10.97 2.61 22.33
N GLY A 400 -10.15 1.57 22.43
CA GLY A 400 -8.70 1.68 22.55
C GLY A 400 -8.06 2.39 21.35
N ALA A 401 -8.48 2.07 20.12
CA ALA A 401 -8.01 2.74 18.91
C ALA A 401 -8.40 4.23 18.89
N LEU A 402 -9.64 4.57 19.26
CA LEU A 402 -10.09 5.96 19.37
C LEU A 402 -9.31 6.73 20.44
N ALA A 403 -9.09 6.13 21.61
CA ALA A 403 -8.26 6.73 22.67
C ALA A 403 -6.82 6.97 22.20
N ALA A 404 -6.23 6.02 21.46
CA ALA A 404 -4.90 6.18 20.86
C ALA A 404 -4.85 7.31 19.82
N LEU A 405 -5.88 7.43 18.98
CA LEU A 405 -5.99 8.55 18.01
C LEU A 405 -6.12 9.91 18.72
N VAL A 406 -6.93 9.99 19.78
CA VAL A 406 -7.05 11.21 20.60
C VAL A 406 -5.71 11.56 21.24
N ALA A 407 -4.96 10.57 21.73
CA ALA A 407 -3.61 10.77 22.27
C ALA A 407 -2.64 11.32 21.21
N VAL A 408 -2.65 10.77 19.98
CA VAL A 408 -1.85 11.28 18.86
C VAL A 408 -2.27 12.70 18.47
N TRP A 409 -3.58 12.99 18.43
CA TRP A 409 -4.09 14.33 18.14
C TRP A 409 -3.68 15.35 19.21
N ARG A 410 -3.76 14.99 20.50
CA ARG A 410 -3.29 15.87 21.59
C ARG A 410 -1.80 16.18 21.48
N LEU A 411 -1.00 15.22 21.02
CA LEU A 411 0.45 15.36 20.91
C LEU A 411 0.88 16.15 19.66
N TRP A 412 0.35 15.81 18.49
CA TRP A 412 0.82 16.32 17.19
C TRP A 412 -0.21 17.16 16.43
N ARG A 413 -1.45 17.26 16.91
CA ARG A 413 -2.60 17.86 16.20
C ARG A 413 -2.82 17.25 14.81
N VAL A 414 -2.54 15.95 14.70
CA VAL A 414 -2.71 15.15 13.48
C VAL A 414 -3.83 14.15 13.72
N ALA A 415 -4.73 14.03 12.75
CA ALA A 415 -5.78 13.03 12.71
C ALA A 415 -5.86 12.44 11.28
N PRO A 416 -6.42 11.23 11.12
CA PRO A 416 -6.72 10.71 9.80
C PRO A 416 -7.64 11.66 9.02
N PRO A 417 -7.49 11.80 7.69
CA PRO A 417 -8.36 12.67 6.91
C PRO A 417 -9.82 12.20 6.96
N VAL A 418 -10.73 13.09 7.34
CA VAL A 418 -12.18 12.78 7.45
C VAL A 418 -12.75 12.28 6.13
N ALA A 419 -12.32 12.85 5.00
CA ALA A 419 -12.73 12.39 3.66
C ALA A 419 -12.35 10.91 3.42
N SER A 420 -11.14 10.50 3.81
CA SER A 420 -10.70 9.10 3.68
C SER A 420 -11.49 8.18 4.60
N VAL A 421 -11.81 8.61 5.83
CA VAL A 421 -12.67 7.86 6.76
C VAL A 421 -14.05 7.63 6.16
N LEU A 422 -14.68 8.67 5.62
CA LEU A 422 -16.01 8.59 5.01
C LEU A 422 -16.00 7.68 3.76
N ARG A 423 -15.01 7.83 2.86
CA ARG A 423 -14.86 6.97 1.68
C ARG A 423 -14.66 5.51 2.07
N ALA A 424 -13.81 5.24 3.06
CA ALA A 424 -13.58 3.89 3.57
C ALA A 424 -14.84 3.29 4.22
N ALA A 425 -15.63 4.08 4.95
CA ALA A 425 -16.89 3.64 5.53
C ALA A 425 -17.93 3.30 4.46
N VAL A 426 -18.10 4.18 3.46
CA VAL A 426 -19.01 3.93 2.33
C VAL A 426 -18.60 2.69 1.54
N LEU A 427 -17.32 2.58 1.19
CA LEU A 427 -16.82 1.40 0.46
C LEU A 427 -16.90 0.12 1.31
N CYS A 428 -16.82 0.22 2.63
CA CYS A 428 -17.04 -0.91 3.53
C CYS A 428 -18.48 -1.42 3.47
N ALA A 429 -19.47 -0.51 3.54
CA ALA A 429 -20.86 -0.88 3.39
C ALA A 429 -21.15 -1.47 2.00
N VAL A 430 -20.60 -0.88 0.94
CA VAL A 430 -20.74 -1.38 -0.44
C VAL A 430 -20.09 -2.75 -0.61
N ALA A 431 -18.87 -2.96 -0.11
CA ALA A 431 -18.17 -4.23 -0.21
C ALA A 431 -18.84 -5.34 0.60
N PHE A 432 -19.38 -5.00 1.78
CA PHE A 432 -20.21 -5.91 2.58
C PHE A 432 -21.49 -6.30 1.84
N GLY A 433 -22.22 -5.32 1.31
CA GLY A 433 -23.44 -5.55 0.53
C GLY A 433 -23.19 -6.37 -0.73
N PHE A 434 -22.12 -6.08 -1.46
CA PHE A 434 -21.66 -6.87 -2.60
C PHE A 434 -21.39 -8.32 -2.22
N ALA A 435 -20.66 -8.55 -1.12
CA ALA A 435 -20.38 -9.90 -0.65
C ALA A 435 -21.66 -10.64 -0.24
N VAL A 436 -22.60 -9.99 0.45
CA VAL A 436 -23.86 -10.63 0.83
C VAL A 436 -24.73 -10.95 -0.40
N ALA A 437 -24.75 -10.05 -1.39
CA ALA A 437 -25.56 -10.20 -2.59
C ALA A 437 -25.05 -11.27 -3.57
N TRP A 438 -23.77 -11.64 -3.52
CA TRP A 438 -23.18 -12.66 -4.39
C TRP A 438 -22.74 -13.90 -3.61
N PRO A 439 -23.65 -14.84 -3.28
CA PRO A 439 -23.28 -16.10 -2.63
C PRO A 439 -22.51 -17.00 -3.60
N THR A 440 -21.45 -17.65 -3.10
CA THR A 440 -20.52 -18.49 -3.86
C THR A 440 -20.19 -19.78 -3.11
N PRO A 441 -20.28 -20.95 -3.77
CA PRO A 441 -19.90 -22.20 -3.14
C PRO A 441 -18.39 -22.48 -3.26
N GLY A 442 -17.82 -23.07 -2.20
CA GLY A 442 -16.48 -23.64 -2.21
C GLY A 442 -15.39 -22.65 -2.63
N VAL A 443 -14.55 -23.06 -3.60
CA VAL A 443 -13.37 -22.29 -4.04
C VAL A 443 -13.75 -20.98 -4.75
N LEU A 444 -14.99 -20.84 -5.24
CA LEU A 444 -15.46 -19.61 -5.90
C LEU A 444 -15.46 -18.39 -4.97
N VAL A 445 -15.45 -18.58 -3.65
CA VAL A 445 -15.25 -17.48 -2.69
C VAL A 445 -13.92 -16.76 -2.92
N VAL A 446 -12.88 -17.45 -3.39
CA VAL A 446 -11.58 -16.83 -3.72
C VAL A 446 -11.74 -15.86 -4.88
N VAL A 447 -12.51 -16.23 -5.91
CA VAL A 447 -12.83 -15.36 -7.05
C VAL A 447 -13.66 -14.17 -6.58
N LYS A 448 -14.68 -14.40 -5.75
CA LYS A 448 -15.49 -13.34 -5.14
C LYS A 448 -14.65 -12.34 -4.35
N LEU A 449 -13.73 -12.81 -3.50
CA LEU A 449 -12.83 -11.95 -2.73
C LEU A 449 -11.86 -11.17 -3.64
N ALA A 450 -11.35 -11.79 -4.71
CA ALA A 450 -10.49 -11.12 -5.68
C ALA A 450 -11.24 -10.02 -6.44
N VAL A 451 -12.43 -10.31 -6.95
CA VAL A 451 -13.29 -9.33 -7.64
C VAL A 451 -13.71 -8.21 -6.68
N GLY A 452 -14.17 -8.55 -5.48
CA GLY A 452 -14.52 -7.57 -4.45
C GLY A 452 -13.36 -6.65 -4.06
N SER A 453 -12.15 -7.21 -3.92
CA SER A 453 -10.95 -6.41 -3.64
C SER A 453 -10.59 -5.47 -4.80
N LEU A 454 -10.76 -5.92 -6.05
CA LEU A 454 -10.58 -5.07 -7.23
C LEU A 454 -11.63 -3.96 -7.30
N LEU A 455 -12.88 -4.25 -6.98
CA LEU A 455 -13.96 -3.26 -6.91
C LEU A 455 -13.71 -2.23 -5.81
N VAL A 456 -13.20 -2.65 -4.65
CA VAL A 456 -12.76 -1.73 -3.58
C VAL A 456 -11.66 -0.80 -4.08
N LEU A 457 -10.63 -1.34 -4.75
CA LEU A 457 -9.53 -0.55 -5.31
C LEU A 457 -10.05 0.45 -6.37
N LEU A 458 -10.92 0.00 -7.27
CA LEU A 458 -11.55 0.85 -8.28
C LEU A 458 -12.42 1.93 -7.62
N GLY A 459 -13.18 1.59 -6.58
CA GLY A 459 -13.98 2.54 -5.82
C GLY A 459 -13.12 3.63 -5.18
N TYR A 460 -11.95 3.28 -4.61
CA TYR A 460 -11.01 4.28 -4.10
C TYR A 460 -10.44 5.18 -5.20
N LEU A 461 -10.14 4.63 -6.38
CA LEU A 461 -9.69 5.42 -7.53
C LEU A 461 -10.77 6.39 -8.01
N ILE A 462 -12.02 5.92 -8.13
CA ILE A 462 -13.17 6.74 -8.54
C ILE A 462 -13.44 7.86 -7.53
N LEU A 463 -13.35 7.57 -6.23
CA LEU A 463 -13.55 8.55 -5.17
C LEU A 463 -12.37 9.52 -5.00
N GLY A 464 -11.32 9.39 -5.81
CA GLY A 464 -10.13 10.23 -5.77
C GLY A 464 -9.35 10.09 -4.46
N GLU A 465 -9.31 8.88 -3.90
CA GLU A 465 -8.59 8.62 -2.66
C GLU A 465 -7.08 8.74 -2.86
N PHE A 466 -6.53 8.15 -3.92
CA PHE A 466 -5.10 8.15 -4.18
C PHE A 466 -4.64 9.35 -5.01
N SER A 467 -3.58 10.01 -4.57
CA SER A 467 -2.89 11.03 -5.34
C SER A 467 -2.15 10.41 -6.53
N ARG A 468 -1.90 11.20 -7.58
CA ARG A 468 -1.10 10.75 -8.74
C ARG A 468 0.27 10.21 -8.32
N ARG A 469 0.92 10.84 -7.34
CA ARG A 469 2.21 10.39 -6.82
C ARG A 469 2.13 9.00 -6.20
N GLU A 470 1.09 8.72 -5.41
CA GLU A 470 0.88 7.40 -4.80
C GLU A 470 0.60 6.33 -5.86
N ILE A 471 -0.20 6.66 -6.88
CA ILE A 471 -0.48 5.76 -8.01
C ILE A 471 0.80 5.44 -8.79
N MET A 472 1.61 6.46 -9.11
CA MET A 472 2.89 6.27 -9.80
C MET A 472 3.88 5.45 -8.95
N LEU A 473 3.91 5.69 -7.64
CA LEU A 473 4.72 4.89 -6.72
C LEU A 473 4.27 3.43 -6.75
N ALA A 474 2.97 3.16 -6.71
CA ALA A 474 2.43 1.80 -6.79
C ALA A 474 2.84 1.10 -8.10
N TRP A 475 2.75 1.78 -9.24
CA TRP A 475 3.22 1.24 -10.53
C TRP A 475 4.72 0.99 -10.57
N SER A 476 5.53 1.82 -9.89
CA SER A 476 6.99 1.63 -9.83
C SER A 476 7.41 0.34 -9.11
N LEU A 477 6.53 -0.21 -8.26
CA LEU A 477 6.74 -1.49 -7.57
C LEU A 477 6.47 -2.70 -8.47
N VAL A 478 5.77 -2.52 -9.59
CA VAL A 478 5.46 -3.62 -10.52
C VAL A 478 6.62 -3.79 -11.51
N PRO A 479 7.23 -4.99 -11.62
CA PRO A 479 8.32 -5.25 -12.56
C PRO A 479 7.94 -4.90 -14.00
N GLY A 480 8.82 -4.18 -14.70
CA GLY A 480 8.61 -3.77 -16.10
C GLY A 480 7.74 -2.52 -16.31
N MET A 481 7.27 -1.88 -15.24
CA MET A 481 6.47 -0.63 -15.31
C MET A 481 7.18 0.61 -14.76
N LYS A 482 8.51 0.52 -14.55
CA LYS A 482 9.33 1.67 -14.16
C LYS A 482 9.48 2.65 -15.34
N PRO A 483 9.34 3.97 -15.13
CA PRO A 483 9.81 4.95 -16.10
C PRO A 483 11.34 4.81 -16.20
N GLY A 484 11.84 4.40 -17.37
CA GLY A 484 13.28 4.44 -17.62
C GLY A 484 13.73 5.90 -17.76
N ALA A 485 14.95 6.21 -17.34
CA ALA A 485 15.61 7.42 -17.83
C ALA A 485 15.89 7.19 -19.32
N VAL A 486 15.14 7.87 -20.19
CA VAL A 486 15.27 7.75 -21.64
C VAL A 486 16.02 8.99 -22.13
N ASP A 487 17.02 8.79 -22.98
CA ASP A 487 17.58 9.86 -23.79
C ASP A 487 16.48 10.40 -24.72
N GLU A 488 15.90 11.55 -24.36
CA GLU A 488 14.72 12.12 -25.00
C GLU A 488 14.95 12.38 -26.50
N LYS A 489 16.15 12.85 -26.88
CA LYS A 489 16.48 13.10 -28.28
C LYS A 489 16.46 11.81 -29.08
N ARG A 490 17.13 10.77 -28.56
CA ARG A 490 17.17 9.45 -29.22
C ARG A 490 15.78 8.81 -29.29
N TYR A 491 14.95 9.00 -28.26
CA TYR A 491 13.57 8.52 -28.25
C TYR A 491 12.71 9.17 -29.32
N TRP A 492 12.71 10.51 -29.40
CA TRP A 492 11.91 11.23 -30.39
C TRP A 492 12.42 11.02 -31.82
N GLU A 493 13.72 10.82 -32.02
CA GLU A 493 14.28 10.42 -33.31
C GLU A 493 13.71 9.07 -33.77
N GLN A 494 13.65 8.08 -32.87
CA GLN A 494 13.08 6.76 -33.16
C GLN A 494 11.57 6.85 -33.44
N VAL A 495 10.83 7.59 -32.61
CA VAL A 495 9.37 7.76 -32.80
C VAL A 495 9.08 8.45 -34.14
N GLY A 496 9.81 9.51 -34.48
CA GLY A 496 9.69 10.19 -35.77
C GLY A 496 9.94 9.25 -36.95
N ALA A 497 11.02 8.48 -36.90
CA ALA A 497 11.38 7.52 -37.95
C ALA A 497 10.35 6.39 -38.13
N GLU A 498 9.88 5.78 -37.02
CA GLU A 498 8.85 4.72 -37.05
C GLU A 498 7.54 5.22 -37.67
N TRP A 499 7.12 6.44 -37.32
CA TRP A 499 5.86 7.01 -37.80
C TRP A 499 5.91 7.39 -39.28
N GLN A 500 7.05 7.95 -39.75
CA GLN A 500 7.28 8.20 -41.17
C GLN A 500 7.14 6.94 -42.01
N GLN A 501 7.64 5.80 -41.51
CA GLN A 501 7.61 4.53 -42.22
C GLN A 501 6.22 3.88 -42.19
N SER A 502 5.50 3.97 -41.07
CA SER A 502 4.25 3.21 -40.90
C SER A 502 3.07 3.72 -41.74
N GLN A 503 3.04 5.02 -42.09
CA GLN A 503 1.91 5.69 -42.76
C GLN A 503 0.53 5.39 -42.16
N THR A 504 0.47 5.04 -40.86
CA THR A 504 -0.77 4.66 -40.18
C THR A 504 -1.60 5.88 -39.80
N ASP A 505 -2.93 5.70 -39.74
CA ASP A 505 -3.88 6.71 -39.24
C ASP A 505 -4.01 8.01 -40.07
N ARG A 506 -3.76 8.00 -41.39
CA ARG A 506 -3.74 9.24 -42.19
C ARG A 506 -5.09 9.96 -42.19
N LEU A 507 -6.19 9.22 -42.33
CA LEU A 507 -7.53 9.83 -42.26
C LEU A 507 -7.82 10.47 -40.90
N TRP A 508 -7.35 9.88 -39.81
CA TRP A 508 -7.46 10.48 -38.48
C TRP A 508 -6.56 11.72 -38.35
N ARG A 509 -5.34 11.67 -38.89
CA ARG A 509 -4.43 12.81 -38.94
C ARG A 509 -5.02 13.98 -39.72
N ALA A 510 -5.62 13.73 -40.88
CA ALA A 510 -6.31 14.76 -41.66
C ALA A 510 -7.43 15.47 -40.85
N HIS A 511 -8.18 14.75 -40.01
CA HIS A 511 -9.14 15.38 -39.10
C HIS A 511 -8.45 16.25 -38.05
N SER A 512 -7.41 15.73 -37.40
CA SER A 512 -6.65 16.46 -36.38
C SER A 512 -6.03 17.75 -36.96
N ASP A 513 -5.46 17.68 -38.16
CA ASP A 513 -4.88 18.82 -38.86
C ASP A 513 -5.94 19.85 -39.22
N ALA A 514 -7.11 19.42 -39.69
CA ALA A 514 -8.23 20.31 -39.99
C ALA A 514 -8.75 21.06 -38.75
N VAL A 515 -8.82 20.39 -37.59
CA VAL A 515 -9.21 21.02 -36.30
C VAL A 515 -8.16 22.06 -35.88
N ASN A 516 -6.88 21.71 -35.91
CA ASN A 516 -5.79 22.63 -35.53
C ASN A 516 -5.68 23.81 -36.50
N ARG A 517 -5.86 23.59 -37.81
CA ARG A 517 -5.91 24.65 -38.83
C ARG A 517 -7.06 25.60 -38.56
N ALA A 518 -8.28 25.10 -38.38
CA ALA A 518 -9.45 25.93 -38.10
C ALA A 518 -9.28 26.76 -36.82
N TRP A 519 -8.69 26.18 -35.77
CA TRP A 519 -8.35 26.89 -34.54
C TRP A 519 -7.32 28.01 -34.77
N LEU A 520 -6.20 27.67 -35.42
CA LEU A 520 -5.12 28.61 -35.71
C LEU A 520 -5.61 29.78 -36.56
N GLU A 521 -6.42 29.53 -37.57
CA GLU A 521 -6.97 30.55 -38.45
C GLU A 521 -7.94 31.48 -37.73
N ALA A 522 -8.80 30.93 -36.86
CA ALA A 522 -9.76 31.69 -36.08
C ALA A 522 -9.08 32.57 -35.02
N TRP A 523 -7.95 32.12 -34.47
CA TRP A 523 -7.23 32.81 -33.40
C TRP A 523 -5.98 33.53 -33.89
N TRP A 524 -5.81 33.64 -35.20
CA TRP A 524 -4.70 34.36 -35.80
C TRP A 524 -4.72 35.83 -35.37
N PRO A 525 -3.58 36.43 -34.95
CA PRO A 525 -3.54 37.83 -34.57
C PRO A 525 -4.03 38.73 -35.71
N GLN A 526 -4.87 39.73 -35.39
CA GLN A 526 -5.34 40.71 -36.39
C GLN A 526 -4.22 41.63 -36.90
N ARG A 527 -3.12 41.74 -36.14
CA ARG A 527 -1.92 42.49 -36.53
C ARG A 527 -1.06 41.68 -37.50
N LYS A 528 -0.25 42.39 -38.30
CA LYS A 528 0.77 41.77 -39.15
C LYS A 528 1.78 41.01 -38.28
N VAL A 529 2.00 39.74 -38.62
CA VAL A 529 3.01 38.87 -38.00
C VAL A 529 4.21 38.85 -38.94
N GLU A 530 5.35 39.39 -38.50
CA GLU A 530 6.59 39.32 -39.27
C GLU A 530 7.31 37.99 -39.05
N ARG A 531 7.45 37.56 -37.79
CA ARG A 531 8.20 36.35 -37.42
C ARG A 531 7.36 35.44 -36.55
N VAL A 532 7.19 34.19 -37.01
CA VAL A 532 6.48 33.13 -36.28
C VAL A 532 7.38 31.92 -36.04
N LEU A 533 7.30 31.34 -34.85
CA LEU A 533 7.96 30.09 -34.48
C LEU A 533 6.93 28.98 -34.27
N LYS A 534 7.16 27.81 -34.85
CA LYS A 534 6.50 26.56 -34.46
C LYS A 534 7.46 25.72 -33.61
N THR A 535 7.01 25.22 -32.46
CA THR A 535 7.88 24.55 -31.48
C THR A 535 8.14 23.06 -31.72
N ASP A 536 7.45 22.45 -32.67
CA ASP A 536 7.55 21.03 -33.03
C ASP A 536 7.11 20.83 -34.49
N MET A 537 7.75 19.89 -35.20
CA MET A 537 7.49 19.59 -36.62
C MET A 537 6.96 18.17 -36.85
N PHE A 538 6.50 17.50 -35.79
CA PHE A 538 6.02 16.14 -35.84
C PHE A 538 4.75 16.02 -36.71
N ASP A 539 3.78 16.93 -36.56
CA ASP A 539 2.53 16.88 -37.33
C ASP A 539 2.78 17.05 -38.84
N GLU A 540 3.68 17.95 -39.24
CA GLU A 540 4.10 18.15 -40.64
C GLU A 540 4.78 16.92 -41.24
N THR A 541 5.34 16.08 -40.39
CA THR A 541 6.00 14.85 -40.80
C THR A 541 5.02 13.72 -41.08
N VAL A 542 3.90 13.70 -40.36
CA VAL A 542 2.91 12.59 -40.41
C VAL A 542 1.60 12.98 -41.08
N GLY A 543 1.40 14.25 -41.44
CA GLY A 543 0.20 14.82 -42.02
C GLY A 543 0.45 16.14 -42.78
N GLU A 544 -0.60 16.94 -42.99
CA GLU A 544 -0.46 18.28 -43.57
C GLU A 544 0.07 19.28 -42.54
N GLY A 545 -0.21 19.04 -41.26
CA GLY A 545 0.15 19.94 -40.17
C GLY A 545 -0.42 21.35 -40.34
N VAL A 546 0.25 22.32 -39.70
CA VAL A 546 -0.14 23.74 -39.71
C VAL A 546 0.96 24.68 -40.20
N PHE A 547 2.18 24.18 -40.42
CA PHE A 547 3.33 25.02 -40.78
C PHE A 547 3.15 25.79 -42.09
N GLU A 548 2.49 25.23 -43.10
CA GLU A 548 2.20 25.93 -44.36
C GLU A 548 1.24 27.13 -44.15
N VAL A 549 0.29 27.02 -43.21
CA VAL A 549 -0.56 28.15 -42.81
C VAL A 549 0.30 29.28 -42.23
N LEU A 550 1.30 28.93 -41.41
CA LEU A 550 2.23 29.90 -40.83
C LEU A 550 3.06 30.62 -41.91
N LYS A 551 3.58 29.88 -42.89
CA LYS A 551 4.31 30.46 -44.03
C LYS A 551 3.45 31.41 -44.86
N SER A 552 2.17 31.09 -45.05
CA SER A 552 1.27 31.92 -45.86
C SER A 552 0.87 33.24 -45.17
N ARG A 553 0.90 33.28 -43.84
CA ARG A 553 0.40 34.42 -43.05
C ARG A 553 1.48 35.24 -42.34
N ALA A 554 2.72 34.76 -42.28
CA ALA A 554 3.85 35.48 -41.70
C ALA A 554 4.96 35.71 -42.73
N ARG A 555 5.73 36.79 -42.58
CA ARG A 555 6.87 37.09 -43.48
C ARG A 555 7.98 36.05 -43.36
N PHE A 556 8.23 35.57 -42.14
CA PHE A 556 9.23 34.55 -41.83
C PHE A 556 8.63 33.53 -40.86
N ALA A 557 8.62 32.26 -41.26
CA ALA A 557 8.19 31.15 -40.42
C ALA A 557 9.37 30.20 -40.15
N VAL A 558 9.57 29.86 -38.87
CA VAL A 558 10.63 28.95 -38.42
C VAL A 558 9.99 27.76 -37.72
N GLY A 559 10.31 26.55 -38.14
CA GLY A 559 9.93 25.31 -37.48
C GLY A 559 11.12 24.76 -36.70
N MET A 560 10.87 24.40 -35.45
CA MET A 560 11.86 23.83 -34.54
C MET A 560 11.41 22.45 -34.08
N ASP A 561 12.35 21.54 -33.85
CA ASP A 561 12.08 20.22 -33.25
C ASP A 561 13.36 19.68 -32.63
N ILE A 562 13.26 18.78 -31.65
CA ILE A 562 14.42 18.08 -31.08
C ILE A 562 14.89 16.93 -31.99
N ALA A 563 13.96 16.33 -32.74
CA ALA A 563 14.22 15.23 -33.66
C ALA A 563 14.63 15.78 -35.05
N LEU A 564 15.72 15.27 -35.60
CA LEU A 564 16.13 15.58 -36.98
C LEU A 564 15.25 14.87 -38.00
N ALA A 565 14.71 13.70 -37.63
CA ALA A 565 13.79 12.94 -38.46
C ALA A 565 12.60 13.79 -38.96
N THR A 566 12.12 14.77 -38.17
CA THR A 566 10.99 15.64 -38.55
C THR A 566 11.37 16.79 -39.50
N LYS A 567 12.63 16.86 -39.92
CA LYS A 567 13.19 17.86 -40.85
C LYS A 567 12.90 19.32 -40.44
N PRO A 568 13.17 19.70 -39.17
CA PRO A 568 12.97 21.07 -38.72
C PRO A 568 13.96 22.02 -39.40
N GLN A 569 13.61 23.30 -39.50
CA GLN A 569 14.59 24.33 -39.88
C GLN A 569 15.63 24.55 -38.78
N VAL A 570 15.26 24.30 -37.52
CA VAL A 570 16.14 24.40 -36.35
C VAL A 570 15.99 23.17 -35.47
N ALA A 571 17.07 22.39 -35.30
CA ALA A 571 17.08 21.24 -34.42
C ALA A 571 17.47 21.65 -32.99
N ALA A 572 16.50 21.80 -32.09
CA ALA A 572 16.73 22.25 -30.72
C ALA A 572 15.64 21.82 -29.74
N ASP A 573 16.02 21.74 -28.46
CA ASP A 573 15.10 21.55 -27.35
C ASP A 573 14.38 22.87 -27.02
N VAL A 574 13.04 22.85 -26.94
CA VAL A 574 12.23 24.02 -26.59
C VAL A 574 12.48 24.54 -25.17
N ARG A 575 13.10 23.75 -24.29
CA ARG A 575 13.61 24.20 -22.98
C ARG A 575 14.88 25.05 -23.09
N GLN A 576 15.56 25.05 -24.25
CA GLN A 576 16.77 25.82 -24.52
C GLN A 576 16.83 26.27 -25.99
N PRO A 577 15.86 27.09 -26.46
CA PRO A 577 15.78 27.45 -27.87
C PRO A 577 16.91 28.41 -28.25
N PRO A 578 17.59 28.21 -29.40
CA PRO A 578 18.77 28.96 -29.82
C PRO A 578 18.43 30.34 -30.43
N PHE A 579 17.39 30.99 -29.91
CA PHE A 579 16.92 32.28 -30.39
C PHE A 579 17.23 33.39 -29.38
N ALA A 580 17.56 34.58 -29.87
CA ALA A 580 17.70 35.76 -29.03
C ALA A 580 16.37 36.15 -28.36
N LYS A 581 16.46 37.01 -27.33
CA LYS A 581 15.27 37.53 -26.63
C LYS A 581 14.46 38.42 -27.57
N GLY A 582 13.13 38.26 -27.59
CA GLY A 582 12.23 39.18 -28.29
C GLY A 582 12.20 39.07 -29.81
N VAL A 583 12.57 37.92 -30.38
CA VAL A 583 12.70 37.71 -31.83
C VAL A 583 11.36 37.49 -32.53
N PHE A 584 10.40 36.84 -31.88
CA PHE A 584 9.15 36.40 -32.51
C PHE A 584 7.94 37.25 -32.10
N ASP A 585 7.02 37.45 -33.03
CA ASP A 585 5.74 38.13 -32.79
C ASP A 585 4.68 37.13 -32.32
N LEU A 586 4.78 35.89 -32.81
CA LEU A 586 3.87 34.79 -32.55
C LEU A 586 4.67 33.50 -32.34
N ILE A 587 4.31 32.71 -31.34
CA ILE A 587 4.76 31.33 -31.18
C ILE A 587 3.53 30.42 -31.22
N VAL A 588 3.60 29.35 -32.01
CA VAL A 588 2.59 28.29 -32.08
C VAL A 588 3.19 27.00 -31.53
N SER A 589 2.58 26.50 -30.46
CA SER A 589 2.98 25.26 -29.79
C SER A 589 1.78 24.36 -29.64
N ASN A 590 1.51 23.53 -30.64
CA ASN A 590 0.37 22.64 -30.63
C ASN A 590 0.81 21.24 -30.14
N SER A 591 0.39 20.86 -28.93
CA SER A 591 0.64 19.55 -28.31
C SER A 591 2.12 19.17 -28.16
N THR A 592 3.04 20.13 -28.20
CA THR A 592 4.48 19.92 -27.96
C THR A 592 4.82 19.77 -26.48
N LEU A 593 4.31 20.69 -25.64
CA LEU A 593 4.77 20.77 -24.24
C LEU A 593 4.12 19.71 -23.32
N ASP A 594 3.20 18.90 -23.85
CA ASP A 594 2.55 17.77 -23.14
C ASP A 594 3.46 16.56 -22.96
N HIS A 595 4.67 16.60 -23.48
CA HIS A 595 5.60 15.47 -23.51
C HIS A 595 6.66 15.51 -22.39
N PHE A 596 6.73 16.61 -21.63
CA PHE A 596 7.67 16.72 -20.51
C PHE A 596 7.31 15.81 -19.35
N GLN A 597 8.31 15.23 -18.68
CA GLN A 597 8.07 14.32 -17.57
C GLN A 597 7.67 15.06 -16.29
N THR A 598 8.08 16.32 -16.15
CA THR A 598 7.91 17.12 -14.94
C THR A 598 7.23 18.47 -15.20
N GLU A 599 6.60 19.02 -14.16
CA GLU A 599 5.96 20.35 -14.23
C GLU A 599 7.03 21.44 -14.31
N GLU A 600 8.19 21.21 -13.70
CA GLU A 600 9.35 22.10 -13.74
C GLU A 600 9.88 22.28 -15.17
N GLU A 601 9.93 21.21 -15.97
CA GLU A 601 10.32 21.28 -17.39
C GLU A 601 9.30 22.04 -18.24
N LEU A 602 8.01 21.79 -18.01
CA LEU A 602 6.94 22.56 -18.65
C LEU A 602 7.08 24.05 -18.32
N VAL A 603 7.29 24.40 -17.06
CA VAL A 603 7.50 25.80 -16.64
C VAL A 603 8.77 26.40 -17.24
N ALA A 604 9.87 25.63 -17.31
CA ALA A 604 11.11 26.07 -17.94
C ALA A 604 10.90 26.39 -19.43
N SER A 605 10.21 25.51 -20.17
CA SER A 605 9.89 25.75 -21.58
C SER A 605 9.02 27.00 -21.77
N LEU A 606 7.99 27.21 -20.93
CA LEU A 606 7.15 28.40 -21.00
C LEU A 606 7.94 29.70 -20.77
N ARG A 607 8.92 29.69 -19.85
CA ARG A 607 9.80 30.85 -19.62
C ARG A 607 10.67 31.16 -20.85
N GLU A 608 11.20 30.14 -21.50
CA GLU A 608 12.00 30.31 -22.72
C GLU A 608 11.16 30.79 -23.90
N LEU A 609 9.97 30.23 -24.11
CA LEU A 609 9.03 30.73 -25.12
C LEU A 609 8.67 32.19 -24.86
N ARG A 610 8.44 32.57 -23.59
CA ARG A 610 8.23 33.97 -23.23
C ARG A 610 9.45 34.82 -23.54
N ARG A 611 10.67 34.36 -23.25
CA ARG A 611 11.91 35.08 -23.53
C ARG A 611 12.05 35.36 -25.03
N SER A 612 11.75 34.40 -25.88
CA SER A 612 11.84 34.52 -27.34
C SER A 612 10.75 35.41 -27.96
N LEU A 613 9.60 35.60 -27.31
CA LEU A 613 8.55 36.52 -27.77
C LEU A 613 8.92 37.99 -27.54
N ARG A 614 8.59 38.90 -28.47
CA ARG A 614 8.68 40.35 -28.21
C ARG A 614 7.67 40.78 -27.13
N PRO A 615 7.85 41.92 -26.44
CA PRO A 615 6.80 42.50 -25.59
C PRO A 615 5.48 42.64 -26.36
N GLY A 616 4.37 42.19 -25.77
CA GLY A 616 3.08 42.13 -26.46
C GLY A 616 2.98 41.04 -27.54
N GLY A 617 3.99 40.20 -27.72
CA GLY A 617 3.96 39.00 -28.56
C GLY A 617 2.96 37.96 -28.05
N GLU A 618 2.47 37.09 -28.93
CA GLU A 618 1.41 36.12 -28.64
C GLU A 618 1.90 34.67 -28.67
N LEU A 619 1.32 33.84 -27.79
CA LEU A 619 1.51 32.40 -27.73
C LEU A 619 0.16 31.72 -28.00
N LEU A 620 0.11 30.91 -29.04
CA LEU A 620 -0.97 29.96 -29.31
C LEU A 620 -0.51 28.58 -28.85
N LEU A 621 -1.16 28.03 -27.84
CA LEU A 621 -0.75 26.81 -27.15
C LEU A 621 -1.91 25.82 -27.09
N THR A 622 -1.66 24.54 -27.42
CA THR A 622 -2.57 23.45 -27.04
C THR A 622 -1.86 22.46 -26.12
N LEU A 623 -2.57 21.99 -25.10
CA LEU A 623 -2.12 20.93 -24.20
C LEU A 623 -3.19 19.85 -23.98
N ASP A 624 -2.79 18.62 -23.67
CA ASP A 624 -3.67 17.52 -23.28
C ASP A 624 -4.57 17.99 -22.12
N ASN A 625 -5.86 17.68 -22.19
CA ASN A 625 -6.84 18.20 -21.25
C ASN A 625 -7.05 17.24 -20.07
N ALA A 626 -6.49 17.56 -18.90
CA ALA A 626 -6.70 16.72 -17.71
C ALA A 626 -8.16 16.69 -17.20
N ALA A 627 -9.03 17.61 -17.64
CA ALA A 627 -10.45 17.59 -17.30
C ALA A 627 -11.27 16.63 -18.18
N ASN A 628 -10.70 16.13 -19.27
CA ASN A 628 -11.31 15.08 -20.07
C ASN A 628 -11.19 13.73 -19.34
N PRO A 629 -12.31 13.02 -19.05
CA PRO A 629 -12.27 11.77 -18.29
C PRO A 629 -11.39 10.68 -18.92
N ILE A 630 -11.37 10.59 -20.25
CA ILE A 630 -10.57 9.60 -20.99
C ILE A 630 -9.08 9.91 -20.81
N VAL A 631 -8.69 11.18 -20.93
CA VAL A 631 -7.32 11.64 -20.71
C VAL A 631 -6.90 11.43 -19.26
N ALA A 632 -7.79 11.70 -18.30
CA ALA A 632 -7.54 11.48 -16.88
C ALA A 632 -7.28 9.99 -16.57
N ILE A 633 -8.12 9.08 -17.11
CA ILE A 633 -7.94 7.63 -16.97
C ILE A 633 -6.64 7.17 -17.63
N ARG A 634 -6.37 7.62 -18.86
CA ARG A 634 -5.11 7.34 -19.58
C ARG A 634 -3.90 7.68 -18.71
N ASN A 635 -3.92 8.84 -18.05
CA ASN A 635 -2.81 9.31 -17.23
C ASN A 635 -2.61 8.55 -15.90
N ILE A 636 -3.59 7.75 -15.47
CA ILE A 636 -3.48 6.87 -14.29
C ILE A 636 -2.82 5.54 -14.67
N LEU A 637 -2.93 5.13 -15.93
CA LEU A 637 -2.43 3.86 -16.42
C LEU A 637 -0.95 3.98 -16.84
N PRO A 638 -0.14 2.93 -16.60
CA PRO A 638 1.27 2.94 -16.94
C PRO A 638 1.44 2.86 -18.47
N PHE A 639 2.38 3.64 -19.01
CA PHE A 639 2.63 3.74 -20.45
C PHE A 639 2.90 2.38 -21.11
N ALA A 640 3.64 1.49 -20.44
CA ALA A 640 3.92 0.14 -20.95
C ALA A 640 2.63 -0.66 -21.23
N LEU A 641 1.61 -0.52 -20.37
CA LEU A 641 0.31 -1.17 -20.55
C LEU A 641 -0.46 -0.52 -21.71
N LEU A 642 -0.51 0.81 -21.74
CA LEU A 642 -1.21 1.54 -22.81
C LEU A 642 -0.60 1.26 -24.19
N ARG A 643 0.74 1.17 -24.28
CA ARG A 643 1.45 0.80 -25.52
C ARG A 643 1.14 -0.63 -25.93
N ARG A 644 1.18 -1.60 -24.99
CA ARG A 644 0.80 -3.00 -25.26
C ARG A 644 -0.63 -3.16 -25.73
N LEU A 645 -1.55 -2.35 -25.21
CA LEU A 645 -2.96 -2.33 -25.62
C LEU A 645 -3.20 -1.51 -26.90
N GLY A 646 -2.17 -0.90 -27.49
CA GLY A 646 -2.28 -0.05 -28.69
C GLY A 646 -3.08 1.24 -28.48
N LEU A 647 -3.24 1.69 -27.23
CA LEU A 647 -4.05 2.86 -26.86
C LEU A 647 -3.27 4.18 -26.94
N THR A 648 -1.96 4.15 -26.64
CA THR A 648 -1.07 5.30 -26.79
C THR A 648 0.23 4.87 -27.46
N PRO A 649 0.58 5.45 -28.62
CA PRO A 649 1.76 5.02 -29.38
C PRO A 649 3.09 5.53 -28.83
N TYR A 650 3.08 6.69 -28.14
CA TYR A 650 4.26 7.34 -27.57
C TYR A 650 3.99 7.84 -26.15
N GLN A 651 5.07 8.11 -25.41
CA GLN A 651 5.02 8.50 -24.01
C GLN A 651 4.36 9.87 -23.88
N VAL A 652 3.41 9.94 -22.95
CA VAL A 652 2.69 11.18 -22.62
C VAL A 652 3.27 11.74 -21.33
N GLY A 653 3.52 13.04 -21.33
CA GLY A 653 4.09 13.77 -20.21
C GLY A 653 3.04 14.43 -19.31
N VAL A 654 3.42 15.56 -18.71
CA VAL A 654 2.59 16.29 -17.75
C VAL A 654 1.39 16.91 -18.44
N THR A 655 0.22 16.33 -18.17
CA THR A 655 -1.05 16.88 -18.61
C THR A 655 -1.58 17.95 -17.66
N CYS A 656 -2.01 19.09 -18.21
CA CYS A 656 -2.60 20.18 -17.44
C CYS A 656 -4.11 20.32 -17.68
N GLY A 657 -4.86 20.54 -16.61
CA GLY A 657 -6.25 20.97 -16.74
C GLY A 657 -6.33 22.47 -17.07
N PRO A 658 -7.50 22.96 -17.51
CA PRO A 658 -7.71 24.36 -17.88
C PRO A 658 -7.22 25.36 -16.80
N TRP A 659 -7.59 25.11 -15.54
CA TRP A 659 -7.25 25.97 -14.41
C TRP A 659 -5.76 26.00 -14.10
N LYS A 660 -5.12 24.82 -14.10
CA LYS A 660 -3.69 24.68 -13.81
C LYS A 660 -2.86 25.36 -14.88
N LEU A 661 -3.21 25.17 -16.15
CA LEU A 661 -2.50 25.79 -17.26
C LEU A 661 -2.59 27.31 -17.23
N ARG A 662 -3.79 27.87 -16.95
CA ARG A 662 -3.97 29.32 -16.76
C ARG A 662 -3.08 29.87 -15.64
N ARG A 663 -2.93 29.13 -14.54
CA ARG A 663 -2.06 29.51 -13.42
C ARG A 663 -0.59 29.53 -13.85
N LEU A 664 -0.10 28.45 -14.47
CA LEU A 664 1.30 28.34 -14.91
C LEU A 664 1.69 29.41 -15.92
N LEU A 665 0.78 29.74 -16.86
CA LEU A 665 1.01 30.84 -17.80
C LEU A 665 1.12 32.19 -17.11
N ARG A 666 0.27 32.48 -16.12
CA ARG A 666 0.37 33.71 -15.33
C ARG A 666 1.67 33.79 -14.53
N GLU A 667 2.04 32.71 -13.85
CA GLU A 667 3.29 32.60 -13.09
C GLU A 667 4.53 32.79 -13.97
N THR A 668 4.47 32.36 -15.23
CA THR A 668 5.55 32.53 -16.20
C THR A 668 5.52 33.87 -16.93
N GLY A 669 4.57 34.76 -16.64
CA GLY A 669 4.52 36.12 -17.16
C GLY A 669 3.69 36.28 -18.45
N PHE A 670 2.67 35.45 -18.64
CA PHE A 670 1.68 35.59 -19.70
C PHE A 670 0.32 36.03 -19.15
N GLU A 671 -0.38 36.82 -19.95
CA GLU A 671 -1.80 37.12 -19.77
C GLU A 671 -2.63 36.23 -20.71
N VAL A 672 -3.53 35.42 -20.14
CA VAL A 672 -4.40 34.54 -20.92
C VAL A 672 -5.58 35.34 -21.46
N ALA A 673 -5.58 35.59 -22.77
CA ALA A 673 -6.60 36.35 -23.48
C ALA A 673 -7.83 35.49 -23.80
N GLU A 674 -7.62 34.31 -24.40
CA GLU A 674 -8.70 33.39 -24.75
C GLU A 674 -8.32 31.94 -24.40
N MET A 675 -9.34 31.13 -24.10
CA MET A 675 -9.16 29.73 -23.74
C MET A 675 -10.37 28.89 -24.11
N SER A 676 -10.13 27.76 -24.77
CA SER A 676 -11.16 26.83 -25.27
C SER A 676 -10.66 25.39 -25.16
N ALA A 677 -11.46 24.45 -25.63
CA ALA A 677 -11.04 23.06 -25.84
C ALA A 677 -11.18 22.70 -27.33
N LEU A 678 -10.42 21.70 -27.78
CA LEU A 678 -10.40 21.20 -29.16
C LEU A 678 -10.54 19.69 -29.17
N LEU A 679 -10.91 19.15 -30.34
CA LEU A 679 -11.00 17.71 -30.62
C LEU A 679 -12.02 17.03 -29.71
N HIS A 680 -13.29 17.36 -29.90
CA HIS A 680 -14.41 16.98 -29.03
C HIS A 680 -14.97 15.57 -29.31
N CYS A 681 -14.47 14.88 -30.32
CA CYS A 681 -14.99 13.58 -30.71
C CYS A 681 -14.49 12.44 -29.79
N PRO A 682 -15.24 11.32 -29.65
CA PRO A 682 -14.79 10.15 -28.91
C PRO A 682 -13.56 9.47 -29.56
N ARG A 683 -12.36 9.95 -29.24
CA ARG A 683 -11.10 9.63 -29.93
C ARG A 683 -10.88 8.14 -30.20
N LEU A 684 -11.08 7.26 -29.21
CA LEU A 684 -10.86 5.82 -29.37
C LEU A 684 -11.73 5.19 -30.46
N PHE A 685 -13.00 5.61 -30.55
CA PHE A 685 -13.91 5.12 -31.57
C PHE A 685 -13.64 5.81 -32.92
N ALA A 686 -13.32 7.10 -32.90
CA ALA A 686 -13.03 7.87 -34.10
C ALA A 686 -11.78 7.35 -34.83
N VAL A 687 -10.69 7.04 -34.11
CA VAL A 687 -9.47 6.45 -34.69
C VAL A 687 -9.76 5.07 -35.31
N LYS A 688 -10.44 4.18 -34.58
CA LYS A 688 -10.80 2.85 -35.11
C LYS A 688 -11.66 2.94 -36.37
N ARG A 689 -12.65 3.84 -36.37
CA ARG A 689 -13.51 4.05 -37.53
C ARG A 689 -12.78 4.71 -38.69
N ALA A 690 -11.85 5.63 -38.41
CA ALA A 690 -10.99 6.24 -39.43
C ALA A 690 -10.18 5.17 -40.17
N ARG A 691 -9.55 4.23 -39.44
CA ARG A 691 -8.83 3.08 -40.05
C ARG A 691 -9.73 2.25 -40.96
N ALA A 692 -10.95 1.93 -40.52
CA ALA A 692 -11.90 1.16 -41.31
C ALA A 692 -12.37 1.90 -42.59
N VAL A 693 -12.64 3.20 -42.48
CA VAL A 693 -13.02 4.03 -43.64
C VAL A 693 -11.84 4.20 -44.61
N GLU A 694 -10.63 4.36 -44.09
CA GLU A 694 -9.40 4.47 -44.88
C GLU A 694 -9.16 3.20 -45.71
N GLN A 695 -9.32 2.02 -45.10
CA GLN A 695 -9.21 0.72 -45.78
C GLN A 695 -10.26 0.52 -46.89
N SER A 696 -11.41 1.17 -46.82
CA SER A 696 -12.48 1.03 -47.83
C SER A 696 -12.15 1.69 -49.18
N GLY A 697 -11.14 2.56 -49.25
CA GLY A 697 -10.72 3.23 -50.49
C GLY A 697 -11.65 4.33 -51.03
N ASP A 698 -12.88 4.44 -50.53
CA ASP A 698 -13.93 5.33 -51.02
C ASP A 698 -13.70 6.80 -50.60
N ALA A 699 -13.40 7.67 -51.57
CA ALA A 699 -13.13 9.09 -51.37
C ALA A 699 -14.35 9.85 -50.81
N THR A 700 -15.57 9.53 -51.28
CA THR A 700 -16.80 10.18 -50.83
C THR A 700 -17.09 9.82 -49.37
N ARG A 701 -16.87 8.57 -48.97
CA ARG A 701 -16.97 8.16 -47.55
C ARG A 701 -15.94 8.83 -46.66
N ARG A 702 -14.69 8.98 -47.13
CA ARG A 702 -13.63 9.70 -46.40
C ARG A 702 -14.03 11.15 -46.14
N GLU A 703 -14.48 11.85 -47.17
CA GLU A 703 -14.91 13.25 -47.05
C GLU A 703 -16.14 13.41 -46.13
N ALA A 704 -17.15 12.54 -46.30
CA ALA A 704 -18.33 12.54 -45.45
C ALA A 704 -17.98 12.26 -43.97
N PHE A 705 -17.03 11.35 -43.72
CA PHE A 705 -16.54 11.03 -42.39
C PHE A 705 -15.81 12.23 -41.74
N LEU A 706 -14.91 12.90 -42.47
CA LEU A 706 -14.21 14.10 -41.99
C LEU A 706 -15.19 15.25 -41.70
N LYS A 707 -16.13 15.51 -42.61
CA LYS A 707 -17.21 16.51 -42.39
C LYS A 707 -18.05 16.17 -41.17
N GLY A 708 -18.33 14.89 -40.96
CA GLY A 708 -19.06 14.39 -39.79
C GLY A 708 -18.28 14.62 -38.49
N LEU A 709 -16.98 14.31 -38.46
CA LEU A 709 -16.13 14.55 -37.30
C LEU A 709 -15.99 16.03 -36.95
N MET A 710 -15.84 16.91 -37.95
CA MET A 710 -15.75 18.35 -37.73
C MET A 710 -16.99 18.95 -37.06
N LYS A 711 -18.18 18.34 -37.18
CA LYS A 711 -19.39 18.80 -36.48
C LYS A 711 -19.26 18.73 -34.96
N TRP A 712 -18.42 17.84 -34.42
CA TRP A 712 -18.21 17.70 -32.97
C TRP A 712 -17.58 18.94 -32.35
N GLU A 713 -16.80 19.73 -33.10
CA GLU A 713 -16.18 20.96 -32.61
C GLU A 713 -17.20 22.04 -32.21
N ARG A 714 -18.49 21.88 -32.57
CA ARG A 714 -19.57 22.72 -32.04
C ARG A 714 -19.69 22.65 -30.51
N LEU A 715 -19.26 21.55 -29.90
CA LEU A 715 -19.24 21.36 -28.44
C LEU A 715 -18.28 22.33 -27.72
N ALA A 716 -17.33 22.95 -28.42
CA ALA A 716 -16.48 24.00 -27.86
C ALA A 716 -17.27 25.22 -27.34
N ARG A 717 -18.51 25.41 -27.82
CA ARG A 717 -19.40 26.50 -27.38
C ARG A 717 -20.15 26.19 -26.08
N TRP A 718 -20.14 24.93 -25.63
CA TRP A 718 -20.92 24.48 -24.49
C TRP A 718 -20.10 24.52 -23.19
N PRO A 719 -20.73 24.66 -22.01
CA PRO A 719 -20.02 24.60 -20.73
C PRO A 719 -19.24 23.29 -20.50
N THR A 720 -19.71 22.19 -21.11
CA THR A 720 -19.11 20.85 -21.05
C THR A 720 -17.89 20.68 -21.97
N ARG A 721 -17.43 21.74 -22.65
CA ARG A 721 -16.25 21.70 -23.54
C ARG A 721 -15.01 21.10 -22.88
N TRP A 722 -14.81 21.34 -21.59
CA TRP A 722 -13.67 20.82 -20.84
C TRP A 722 -13.73 19.31 -20.57
N TRP A 723 -14.91 18.70 -20.66
CA TRP A 723 -15.07 17.25 -20.48
C TRP A 723 -15.01 16.52 -21.81
N THR A 724 -15.39 17.18 -22.89
CA THR A 724 -15.52 16.60 -24.23
C THR A 724 -14.26 16.84 -25.08
N GLY A 725 -13.63 18.00 -24.99
CA GLY A 725 -12.42 18.32 -25.76
C GLY A 725 -11.21 17.57 -25.23
N TYR A 726 -10.42 17.00 -26.13
CA TYR A 726 -9.20 16.24 -25.81
C TYR A 726 -8.04 17.17 -25.45
N PHE A 727 -7.99 18.37 -26.03
CA PHE A 727 -6.96 19.38 -25.77
C PHE A 727 -7.56 20.66 -25.20
N VAL A 728 -6.82 21.35 -24.33
CA VAL A 728 -7.04 22.74 -23.93
C VAL A 728 -6.27 23.62 -24.91
N ALA A 729 -6.95 24.58 -25.53
CA ALA A 729 -6.35 25.58 -26.42
C ALA A 729 -6.33 26.96 -25.76
N ILE A 730 -5.21 27.67 -25.89
CA ILE A 730 -4.97 28.96 -25.26
C ILE A 730 -4.37 29.95 -26.26
N ARG A 731 -4.85 31.19 -26.15
CA ARG A 731 -4.19 32.38 -26.68
C ARG A 731 -3.73 33.23 -25.52
N ALA A 732 -2.43 33.43 -25.41
CA ALA A 732 -1.82 34.19 -24.33
C ALA A 732 -0.90 35.29 -24.87
N VAL A 733 -0.87 36.43 -24.20
CA VAL A 733 -0.05 37.59 -24.56
C VAL A 733 1.08 37.71 -23.55
N ARG A 734 2.30 37.98 -24.01
CA ARG A 734 3.42 38.29 -23.12
C ARG A 734 3.14 39.62 -22.41
N SER A 735 3.06 39.60 -21.07
CA SER A 735 2.77 40.78 -20.27
C SER A 735 3.85 41.87 -20.39
N HIS A 736 3.43 43.14 -20.34
CA HIS A 736 4.32 44.31 -20.40
C HIS A 736 4.97 44.66 -19.05
N ALA A 737 4.46 44.13 -17.94
CA ALA A 737 5.00 44.43 -16.62
C ALA A 737 6.43 43.86 -16.45
N PRO A 738 7.40 44.66 -15.96
CA PRO A 738 8.63 44.10 -15.41
C PRO A 738 8.26 43.26 -14.18
N GLN A 739 8.80 42.04 -14.09
CA GLN A 739 8.77 41.26 -12.85
C GLN A 739 9.92 41.69 -11.95
#